data_AF-A0AAF0E6X5-F1
#
_entry.id   AF-A0AAF0E6X5-F1
#
_cell.length_a   1.000
_cell.length_b   1.000
_cell.length_c   1.000
_cell.angle_alpha   90.00
_cell.angle_beta   90.00
_cell.angle_gamma   90.00
#
_symmetry.space_group_name_H-M   'P 1'
#
loop_
_entity.id
_entity.type
_entity.pdbx_description
1 polymer ?
#
loop_
_entity_poly.entity_id
_entity_poly.type
_entity_poly.pdbx_seq_one_letter_code
_entity_poly.pdbx_strand_id
1 'polypeptide(L)'
;MARWLWLGAAVCAGSCAAQNVWDPAQFGRGRLPRVDDVLQNLTWGQLQVLHTTDIHGWYQGHSKLSPPEPNYSGDWGDWVAFTEHMKRRAHAQGVDLLLVDTGDLHDGNGLSDAMPPGHADDRYSVPGHVSNEVFALADYDLLTIGNHELYDFRIARDVYENFAPKWGDRYVTSNVNITLPDADGTPRSRPIGARYTRFQTPQQGLQIQAYGVLFDFQLGAPGVRVQSPREMVAEPWFQASLRAHDKVDAFVVAGHMPVTGHDGWDAVHAAIRAVWPTTPILMLAGHTHVRDCRMFDDASMVLESGRYLETVGWMSVSNVSGRPSLARTYIDANPRNYAHHAGLAHAGHLSTRRGRFARATMEAIATAWNLTELYGIVPQDYYLDREAYGKPHALLTLLAQHILPDVVRPANPRHKHTPTLVLLNSGSQRFDVFQGPFTKNDQYIVSPFRDAFLVVKDVPWHIARQLCGALNRRGATHNEQPGGTHPAQGAADTVFQQYLGQQWATYEQASAPPAASGRPEAARRVEALLADMAADPALAKEHAHLQRDAAPSLGYVTVDACPGRGDDTQHMPLPYSPEQPDYIASEPVPPPADDARVDVVLVDFIARPVVQLLNAADPDRNYTIDDAEVWGRVTTQWLYPTYAQHAWASDLAQVWAGMDAAASRAGYPPLPHWDAYAAHPYAPVYEARAPLVFQL
;
A
#
# COMPACT_ATOMS: atom_id res chain seq x y z
N MET A 1 -36.62 -17.87 -24.80
CA MET A 1 -37.47 -16.76 -25.25
C MET A 1 -38.56 -16.54 -24.20
N ALA A 2 -38.78 -15.27 -23.81
CA ALA A 2 -39.76 -14.77 -22.82
C ALA A 2 -39.40 -14.94 -21.33
N ARG A 3 -38.48 -14.08 -20.85
CA ARG A 3 -38.47 -13.42 -19.53
C ARG A 3 -37.23 -12.50 -19.43
N TRP A 4 -37.16 -11.52 -20.32
CA TRP A 4 -36.15 -10.46 -20.36
C TRP A 4 -36.89 -9.21 -20.84
N LEU A 5 -37.21 -8.26 -19.94
CA LEU A 5 -37.66 -6.90 -20.32
C LEU A 5 -37.91 -5.91 -19.15
N TRP A 6 -37.47 -6.16 -17.90
CA TRP A 6 -37.71 -5.20 -16.79
C TRP A 6 -36.48 -4.93 -15.89
N LEU A 7 -35.31 -4.72 -16.50
CA LEU A 7 -34.15 -4.10 -15.84
C LEU A 7 -33.52 -2.98 -16.69
N GLY A 8 -34.33 -2.38 -17.56
CA GLY A 8 -33.95 -1.23 -18.38
C GLY A 8 -35.00 -0.14 -18.31
N ALA A 9 -35.29 0.38 -17.10
CA ALA A 9 -36.02 1.64 -16.86
C ALA A 9 -36.14 1.91 -15.34
N ALA A 10 -35.01 2.17 -14.68
CA ALA A 10 -34.99 2.85 -13.38
C ALA A 10 -33.70 3.67 -13.22
N VAL A 11 -33.29 4.34 -14.30
CA VAL A 11 -32.35 5.45 -14.27
C VAL A 11 -33.07 6.58 -15.01
N CYS A 12 -33.06 7.77 -14.44
CA CYS A 12 -33.79 8.99 -14.86
C CYS A 12 -35.25 9.11 -14.38
N ALA A 13 -35.41 9.51 -13.12
CA ALA A 13 -36.28 10.63 -12.72
C ALA A 13 -36.20 10.84 -11.20
N GLY A 14 -35.07 11.38 -10.74
CA GLY A 14 -34.89 11.91 -9.39
C GLY A 14 -34.08 13.18 -9.52
N SER A 15 -34.74 14.33 -9.27
CA SER A 15 -34.24 15.71 -9.24
C SER A 15 -32.73 15.95 -9.43
N CYS A 16 -32.39 16.76 -10.42
CA CYS A 16 -31.11 17.45 -10.56
C CYS A 16 -30.80 18.28 -9.30
N ALA A 17 -30.09 17.69 -8.35
CA ALA A 17 -29.04 18.38 -7.61
C ALA A 17 -27.75 17.77 -8.13
N ALA A 18 -26.83 18.58 -8.68
CA ALA A 18 -25.52 18.09 -9.08
C ALA A 18 -24.88 17.41 -7.87
N GLN A 19 -24.78 16.07 -7.88
CA GLN A 19 -24.06 15.36 -6.83
C GLN A 19 -22.58 15.72 -7.01
N ASN A 20 -21.94 16.20 -5.95
CA ASN A 20 -20.50 16.44 -5.90
C ASN A 20 -19.78 15.08 -5.99
N VAL A 21 -19.58 14.58 -7.20
CA VAL A 21 -18.94 13.29 -7.48
C VAL A 21 -17.70 13.54 -8.32
N TRP A 22 -16.59 12.93 -7.94
CA TRP A 22 -15.41 12.85 -8.76
C TRP A 22 -15.67 11.96 -9.98
N ASP A 23 -15.63 12.53 -11.18
CA ASP A 23 -15.73 11.77 -12.42
C ASP A 23 -14.34 11.51 -13.01
N PRO A 24 -13.79 10.29 -12.88
CA PRO A 24 -12.51 9.94 -13.47
C PRO A 24 -12.47 10.03 -15.00
N ALA A 25 -13.62 9.99 -15.70
CA ALA A 25 -13.69 10.23 -17.14
C ALA A 25 -13.51 11.72 -17.48
N GLN A 26 -13.98 12.62 -16.61
CA GLN A 26 -13.83 14.06 -16.77
C GLN A 26 -12.45 14.56 -16.33
N PHE A 27 -11.96 14.05 -15.19
CA PHE A 27 -10.78 14.62 -14.53
C PHE A 27 -9.53 13.72 -14.59
N GLY A 28 -9.65 12.53 -15.16
CA GLY A 28 -8.56 11.55 -15.27
C GLY A 28 -8.52 10.56 -14.11
N ARG A 29 -7.88 9.40 -14.33
CA ARG A 29 -7.72 8.33 -13.33
C ARG A 29 -6.36 8.29 -12.67
N GLY A 30 -5.38 8.94 -13.28
CA GLY A 30 -3.99 8.98 -12.87
C GLY A 30 -3.19 9.69 -13.94
N ARG A 31 -2.13 10.37 -13.53
CA ARG A 31 -1.24 11.09 -14.44
C ARG A 31 -0.04 10.22 -14.76
N LEU A 32 0.35 10.17 -16.04
CA LEU A 32 1.57 9.48 -16.44
C LEU A 32 2.80 10.12 -15.78
N PRO A 33 3.85 9.34 -15.49
CA PRO A 33 5.12 9.87 -14.97
C PRO A 33 5.78 10.82 -15.97
N ARG A 34 6.87 11.47 -15.55
CA ARG A 34 7.57 12.42 -16.39
C ARG A 34 8.12 11.73 -17.64
N VAL A 35 8.07 12.45 -18.77
CA VAL A 35 8.52 11.91 -20.06
C VAL A 35 10.03 11.71 -20.12
N ASP A 36 10.77 12.52 -19.35
CA ASP A 36 12.23 12.56 -19.30
C ASP A 36 12.84 11.64 -18.24
N ASP A 37 12.02 10.89 -17.49
CA ASP A 37 12.51 9.87 -16.55
C ASP A 37 13.24 8.74 -17.30
N VAL A 38 14.46 8.43 -16.87
CA VAL A 38 15.31 7.42 -17.52
C VAL A 38 14.94 6.03 -17.01
N LEU A 39 14.62 5.13 -17.95
CA LEU A 39 14.28 3.73 -17.66
C LEU A 39 15.44 2.77 -17.96
N GLN A 40 15.65 1.82 -17.06
CA GLN A 40 16.56 0.68 -17.19
C GLN A 40 15.82 -0.52 -17.78
N ASN A 41 16.49 -1.34 -18.58
CA ASN A 41 15.88 -2.52 -19.18
C ASN A 41 15.91 -3.72 -18.23
N LEU A 42 14.87 -4.56 -18.31
CA LEU A 42 14.84 -5.83 -17.59
C LEU A 42 15.93 -6.79 -18.10
N THR A 43 16.55 -7.49 -17.16
CA THR A 43 17.43 -8.62 -17.49
C THR A 43 16.59 -9.88 -17.70
N TRP A 44 16.65 -10.45 -18.91
CA TRP A 44 15.92 -11.67 -19.26
C TRP A 44 16.76 -12.93 -19.01
N GLY A 45 16.12 -13.99 -18.53
CA GLY A 45 16.70 -15.30 -18.27
C GLY A 45 15.86 -16.44 -18.86
N GLN A 46 16.06 -17.67 -18.39
CA GLN A 46 15.28 -18.84 -18.80
C GLN A 46 13.92 -18.91 -18.08
N LEU A 47 13.87 -18.47 -16.83
CA LEU A 47 12.68 -18.42 -15.99
C LEU A 47 12.63 -17.08 -15.26
N GLN A 48 11.51 -16.38 -15.40
CA GLN A 48 11.28 -15.07 -14.82
C GLN A 48 10.06 -15.10 -13.91
N VAL A 49 10.02 -14.16 -12.96
CA VAL A 49 8.86 -13.94 -12.11
C VAL A 49 8.51 -12.46 -12.10
N LEU A 50 7.25 -12.16 -12.40
CA LEU A 50 6.61 -10.91 -12.03
C LEU A 50 5.96 -11.08 -10.66
N HIS A 51 6.29 -10.22 -9.72
CA HIS A 51 5.93 -10.36 -8.31
C HIS A 51 5.20 -9.12 -7.78
N THR A 52 4.07 -9.34 -7.12
CA THR A 52 3.33 -8.32 -6.35
C THR A 52 3.20 -8.76 -4.90
N THR A 53 3.06 -7.79 -4.01
CA THR A 53 2.85 -8.00 -2.57
C THR A 53 2.20 -6.76 -1.97
N ASP A 54 1.53 -6.90 -0.83
CA ASP A 54 1.09 -5.78 -0.01
C ASP A 54 0.28 -4.75 -0.81
N ILE A 55 -0.62 -5.23 -1.69
CA ILE A 55 -1.42 -4.36 -2.57
C ILE A 55 -2.44 -3.57 -1.75
N HIS A 56 -2.96 -4.14 -0.66
CA HIS A 56 -3.90 -3.48 0.27
C HIS A 56 -5.06 -2.74 -0.44
N GLY A 57 -5.62 -3.33 -1.48
CA GLY A 57 -6.77 -2.79 -2.18
C GLY A 57 -6.50 -1.69 -3.23
N TRP A 58 -5.25 -1.31 -3.49
CA TRP A 58 -4.86 -0.22 -4.40
C TRP A 58 -5.03 -0.51 -5.90
N TYR A 59 -6.08 -1.24 -6.26
CA TYR A 59 -6.37 -1.67 -7.62
C TYR A 59 -6.68 -0.51 -8.58
N GLN A 60 -7.15 0.63 -8.08
CA GLN A 60 -7.42 1.82 -8.93
C GLN A 60 -6.15 2.62 -9.27
N GLY A 61 -4.98 2.21 -8.76
CA GLY A 61 -3.73 2.96 -8.89
C GLY A 61 -3.73 4.28 -8.10
N HIS A 62 -2.61 5.00 -8.20
CA HIS A 62 -2.43 6.30 -7.56
C HIS A 62 -2.95 7.42 -8.47
N SER A 63 -3.98 8.12 -8.01
CA SER A 63 -4.75 9.05 -8.86
C SER A 63 -4.38 10.53 -8.67
N LYS A 64 -3.56 10.85 -7.65
CA LYS A 64 -3.23 12.25 -7.35
C LYS A 64 -2.16 12.78 -8.30
N LEU A 65 -2.16 14.11 -8.47
CA LEU A 65 -1.21 14.78 -9.37
C LEU A 65 0.13 15.07 -8.69
N SER A 66 0.16 15.05 -7.37
CA SER A 66 1.32 15.37 -6.55
C SER A 66 2.35 14.24 -6.57
N PRO A 67 3.63 14.52 -6.85
CA PRO A 67 4.67 13.49 -6.81
C PRO A 67 4.79 12.81 -5.43
N PRO A 68 5.05 11.49 -5.38
CA PRO A 68 5.43 10.60 -6.47
C PRO A 68 4.25 9.91 -7.18
N GLU A 69 2.98 10.22 -6.84
CA GLU A 69 1.79 9.48 -7.30
C GLU A 69 1.74 9.20 -8.81
N PRO A 70 2.16 10.12 -9.72
CA PRO A 70 2.19 9.83 -11.14
C PRO A 70 3.06 8.61 -11.54
N ASN A 71 4.09 8.29 -10.77
CA ASN A 71 4.95 7.14 -10.99
C ASN A 71 4.25 5.81 -10.66
N TYR A 72 3.12 5.85 -9.95
CA TYR A 72 2.35 4.69 -9.49
C TYR A 72 0.91 4.70 -10.04
N SER A 73 0.71 5.39 -11.16
CA SER A 73 -0.60 5.70 -11.74
C SER A 73 -1.27 4.54 -12.48
N GLY A 74 -0.64 3.37 -12.55
CA GLY A 74 -1.18 2.19 -13.24
C GLY A 74 -2.26 1.51 -12.41
N ASP A 75 -3.43 1.32 -13.01
CA ASP A 75 -4.51 0.56 -12.35
C ASP A 75 -4.41 -0.94 -12.64
N TRP A 76 -5.29 -1.73 -12.02
CA TRP A 76 -5.31 -3.18 -12.21
C TRP A 76 -5.65 -3.60 -13.64
N GLY A 77 -6.34 -2.75 -14.40
CA GLY A 77 -6.56 -2.96 -15.83
C GLY A 77 -5.27 -2.85 -16.64
N ASP A 78 -4.40 -1.90 -16.29
CA ASP A 78 -3.07 -1.75 -16.88
C ASP A 78 -2.15 -2.90 -16.46
N TRP A 79 -2.21 -3.35 -15.20
CA TRP A 79 -1.50 -4.55 -14.73
C TRP A 79 -1.90 -5.81 -15.51
N VAL A 80 -3.21 -6.09 -15.62
CA VAL A 80 -3.72 -7.24 -16.38
C VAL A 80 -3.28 -7.16 -17.84
N ALA A 81 -3.34 -5.98 -18.46
CA ALA A 81 -2.87 -5.78 -19.82
C ALA A 81 -1.35 -6.00 -19.95
N PHE A 82 -0.57 -5.45 -19.03
CA PHE A 82 0.89 -5.60 -18.98
C PHE A 82 1.30 -7.06 -18.89
N THR A 83 0.70 -7.83 -17.98
CA THR A 83 1.01 -9.24 -17.81
C THR A 83 0.66 -10.07 -19.05
N GLU A 84 -0.44 -9.76 -19.74
CA GLU A 84 -0.78 -10.39 -21.02
C GLU A 84 0.29 -10.12 -22.10
N HIS A 85 0.81 -8.89 -22.19
CA HIS A 85 1.91 -8.55 -23.11
C HIS A 85 3.21 -9.25 -22.71
N MET A 86 3.54 -9.28 -21.42
CA MET A 86 4.76 -9.91 -20.92
C MET A 86 4.74 -11.42 -21.12
N LYS A 87 3.60 -12.10 -20.88
CA LYS A 87 3.45 -13.54 -21.20
C LYS A 87 3.61 -13.79 -22.70
N ARG A 88 3.00 -12.97 -23.56
CA ARG A 88 3.20 -13.08 -25.04
C ARG A 88 4.67 -12.89 -25.43
N ARG A 89 5.35 -11.92 -24.83
CA ARG A 89 6.77 -11.64 -25.09
C ARG A 89 7.66 -12.79 -24.63
N ALA A 90 7.42 -13.34 -23.44
CA ALA A 90 8.13 -14.51 -22.93
C ALA A 90 7.97 -15.71 -23.85
N HIS A 91 6.73 -16.01 -24.28
CA HIS A 91 6.45 -17.06 -25.25
C HIS A 91 7.17 -16.84 -26.59
N ALA A 92 7.18 -15.61 -27.11
CA ALA A 92 7.88 -15.30 -28.36
C ALA A 92 9.41 -15.46 -28.26
N GLN A 93 9.98 -15.31 -27.07
CA GLN A 93 11.39 -15.57 -26.77
C GLN A 93 11.66 -17.03 -26.40
N GLY A 94 10.61 -17.86 -26.25
CA GLY A 94 10.71 -19.24 -25.81
C GLY A 94 11.14 -19.40 -24.34
N VAL A 95 10.92 -18.39 -23.49
CA VAL A 95 11.28 -18.41 -22.05
C VAL A 95 10.03 -18.41 -21.18
N ASP A 96 10.16 -18.84 -19.93
CA ASP A 96 9.03 -18.91 -19.01
C ASP A 96 8.90 -17.64 -18.15
N LEU A 97 7.65 -17.28 -17.87
CA LEU A 97 7.28 -16.18 -16.98
C LEU A 97 6.17 -16.65 -16.04
N LEU A 98 6.42 -16.55 -14.73
CA LEU A 98 5.45 -16.77 -13.68
C LEU A 98 4.94 -15.45 -13.12
N LEU A 99 3.68 -15.40 -12.74
CA LEU A 99 3.12 -14.34 -11.91
C LEU A 99 2.95 -14.88 -10.49
N VAL A 100 3.48 -14.15 -9.50
CA VAL A 100 3.40 -14.55 -8.10
C VAL A 100 2.91 -13.39 -7.24
N ASP A 101 1.99 -13.67 -6.32
CA ASP A 101 1.56 -12.71 -5.30
C ASP A 101 1.80 -13.26 -3.90
N THR A 102 2.19 -12.39 -2.97
CA THR A 102 2.53 -12.77 -1.59
C THR A 102 1.60 -12.21 -0.53
N GLY A 103 0.35 -11.86 -0.85
CA GLY A 103 -0.70 -11.58 0.14
C GLY A 103 -0.80 -10.13 0.61
N ASP A 104 -1.66 -9.90 1.61
CA ASP A 104 -2.11 -8.57 2.07
C ASP A 104 -2.84 -7.77 0.97
N LEU A 105 -4.05 -8.22 0.66
CA LEU A 105 -4.86 -7.73 -0.46
C LEU A 105 -5.92 -6.69 -0.08
N HIS A 106 -6.12 -6.41 1.22
CA HIS A 106 -7.09 -5.45 1.77
C HIS A 106 -6.52 -4.67 2.98
N ASP A 107 -7.33 -3.83 3.63
CA ASP A 107 -6.97 -2.91 4.73
C ASP A 107 -6.02 -1.78 4.31
N GLY A 108 -6.48 -0.93 3.41
CA GLY A 108 -5.76 0.25 2.95
C GLY A 108 -6.43 1.03 1.83
N ASN A 109 -7.57 0.58 1.31
CA ASN A 109 -8.25 1.23 0.19
C ASN A 109 -9.76 0.97 0.20
N GLY A 110 -10.54 1.96 -0.25
CA GLY A 110 -12.00 1.83 -0.26
C GLY A 110 -12.49 0.70 -1.17
N LEU A 111 -11.73 0.30 -2.21
CA LEU A 111 -12.13 -0.80 -3.07
C LEU A 111 -12.12 -2.17 -2.37
N SER A 112 -11.31 -2.35 -1.33
CA SER A 112 -11.31 -3.61 -0.56
C SER A 112 -12.09 -3.50 0.75
N ASP A 113 -12.18 -2.30 1.31
CA ASP A 113 -12.59 -2.09 2.71
C ASP A 113 -13.98 -1.46 2.85
N ALA A 114 -14.47 -0.82 1.78
CA ALA A 114 -15.83 -0.30 1.77
C ALA A 114 -16.85 -1.42 1.61
N MET A 115 -18.04 -1.18 2.15
CA MET A 115 -19.15 -2.14 2.12
C MET A 115 -20.36 -1.52 1.43
N PRO A 116 -21.14 -2.29 0.66
CA PRO A 116 -22.39 -1.83 0.12
C PRO A 116 -23.41 -1.65 1.27
N PRO A 117 -24.12 -0.53 1.34
CA PRO A 117 -25.15 -0.34 2.37
C PRO A 117 -26.27 -1.39 2.23
N GLY A 118 -26.53 -2.15 3.29
CA GLY A 118 -27.75 -2.95 3.42
C GLY A 118 -27.87 -4.17 2.50
N HIS A 119 -26.75 -4.77 2.07
CA HIS A 119 -26.80 -5.99 1.26
C HIS A 119 -27.32 -7.18 2.08
N ALA A 120 -28.26 -7.96 1.52
CA ALA A 120 -28.95 -9.05 2.24
C ALA A 120 -28.11 -10.34 2.39
N ASP A 121 -26.96 -10.38 1.73
CA ASP A 121 -26.02 -11.51 1.76
C ASP A 121 -24.73 -11.05 2.45
N ASP A 122 -24.38 -11.73 3.53
CA ASP A 122 -23.33 -11.31 4.46
C ASP A 122 -21.93 -11.35 3.82
N ARG A 123 -21.71 -12.13 2.75
CA ARG A 123 -20.37 -12.22 2.11
C ARG A 123 -19.90 -10.90 1.52
N TYR A 124 -20.82 -10.06 1.05
CA TYR A 124 -20.50 -8.73 0.53
C TYR A 124 -20.21 -7.71 1.63
N SER A 125 -20.30 -8.13 2.90
CA SER A 125 -19.90 -7.34 4.06
C SER A 125 -18.53 -7.77 4.62
N VAL A 126 -17.81 -8.66 3.92
CA VAL A 126 -16.46 -9.13 4.29
C VAL A 126 -15.41 -8.35 3.48
N PRO A 127 -14.43 -7.70 4.13
CA PRO A 127 -13.36 -7.00 3.42
C PRO A 127 -12.63 -7.92 2.45
N GLY A 128 -12.24 -7.38 1.30
CA GLY A 128 -11.56 -8.14 0.27
C GLY A 128 -12.45 -9.02 -0.61
N HIS A 129 -13.63 -9.46 -0.14
CA HIS A 129 -14.45 -10.45 -0.88
C HIS A 129 -14.72 -10.04 -2.34
N VAL A 130 -15.20 -8.81 -2.53
CA VAL A 130 -15.51 -8.27 -3.85
C VAL A 130 -14.24 -7.90 -4.63
N SER A 131 -13.28 -7.24 -4.00
CA SER A 131 -12.06 -6.82 -4.70
C SER A 131 -11.21 -7.99 -5.15
N ASN A 132 -11.27 -9.13 -4.44
CA ASN A 132 -10.58 -10.36 -4.81
C ASN A 132 -11.08 -10.94 -6.15
N GLU A 133 -12.33 -10.63 -6.56
CA GLU A 133 -12.82 -10.93 -7.91
C GLU A 133 -12.10 -10.13 -8.99
N VAL A 134 -11.81 -8.85 -8.72
CA VAL A 134 -11.03 -7.98 -9.60
C VAL A 134 -9.58 -8.45 -9.63
N PHE A 135 -8.99 -8.72 -8.46
CA PHE A 135 -7.64 -9.27 -8.34
C PHE A 135 -7.46 -10.52 -9.21
N ALA A 136 -8.42 -11.45 -9.13
CA ALA A 136 -8.42 -12.71 -9.89
C ALA A 136 -8.52 -12.54 -11.42
N LEU A 137 -8.70 -11.31 -11.93
CA LEU A 137 -8.57 -11.01 -13.35
C LEU A 137 -7.12 -10.98 -13.83
N ALA A 138 -6.11 -11.03 -12.97
CA ALA A 138 -4.73 -11.33 -13.37
C ALA A 138 -4.48 -12.85 -13.27
N ASP A 139 -3.84 -13.45 -14.29
CA ASP A 139 -3.57 -14.90 -14.33
C ASP A 139 -2.34 -15.27 -13.49
N TYR A 140 -2.45 -15.16 -12.16
CA TYR A 140 -1.39 -15.59 -11.24
C TYR A 140 -1.13 -17.09 -11.33
N ASP A 141 0.15 -17.45 -11.28
CA ASP A 141 0.63 -18.83 -11.38
C ASP A 141 0.90 -19.44 -9.99
N LEU A 142 1.14 -18.61 -8.97
CA LEU A 142 1.33 -19.01 -7.57
C LEU A 142 0.91 -17.86 -6.64
N LEU A 143 0.24 -18.15 -5.54
CA LEU A 143 -0.14 -17.16 -4.54
C LEU A 143 0.04 -17.71 -3.13
N THR A 144 0.28 -16.82 -2.17
CA THR A 144 0.17 -17.14 -0.74
C THR A 144 -0.68 -16.11 0.01
N ILE A 145 -0.80 -16.26 1.32
CA ILE A 145 -1.66 -15.47 2.20
C ILE A 145 -0.84 -14.48 3.02
N GLY A 146 -1.39 -13.30 3.29
CA GLY A 146 -0.81 -12.31 4.20
C GLY A 146 -1.42 -12.38 5.60
N ASN A 147 -0.95 -11.54 6.52
CA ASN A 147 -1.52 -11.48 7.86
C ASN A 147 -2.85 -10.72 7.90
N HIS A 148 -3.10 -9.81 6.95
CA HIS A 148 -4.35 -9.06 6.90
C HIS A 148 -5.57 -9.94 6.69
N GLU A 149 -5.41 -11.03 5.94
CA GLU A 149 -6.46 -12.02 5.75
C GLU A 149 -6.79 -12.85 7.02
N LEU A 150 -6.03 -12.68 8.12
CA LEU A 150 -6.07 -13.57 9.29
C LEU A 150 -6.53 -12.92 10.60
N TYR A 151 -6.62 -11.59 10.68
CA TYR A 151 -7.07 -10.89 11.90
C TYR A 151 -8.55 -11.13 12.22
N ASP A 152 -9.40 -11.27 11.20
CA ASP A 152 -10.83 -11.58 11.36
C ASP A 152 -11.13 -12.96 10.79
N PHE A 153 -11.73 -13.82 11.62
CA PHE A 153 -12.08 -15.19 11.22
C PHE A 153 -13.04 -15.23 10.02
N ARG A 154 -13.90 -14.21 9.84
CA ARG A 154 -14.80 -14.10 8.69
C ARG A 154 -14.03 -13.92 7.39
N ILE A 155 -12.94 -13.15 7.41
CA ILE A 155 -12.06 -12.94 6.26
C ILE A 155 -11.28 -14.23 5.97
N ALA A 156 -10.63 -14.82 6.98
CA ALA A 156 -9.89 -16.07 6.82
C ALA A 156 -10.78 -17.20 6.27
N ARG A 157 -12.04 -17.26 6.72
CA ARG A 157 -13.04 -18.20 6.21
C ARG A 157 -13.44 -17.88 4.77
N ASP A 158 -13.68 -16.62 4.42
CA ASP A 158 -13.99 -16.22 3.05
C ASP A 158 -12.85 -16.57 2.08
N VAL A 159 -11.60 -16.35 2.49
CA VAL A 159 -10.42 -16.78 1.74
C VAL A 159 -10.43 -18.29 1.51
N TYR A 160 -10.69 -19.09 2.54
CA TYR A 160 -10.77 -20.55 2.44
C TYR A 160 -11.92 -21.03 1.54
N GLU A 161 -13.10 -20.43 1.65
CA GLU A 161 -14.31 -20.90 0.97
C GLU A 161 -14.45 -20.35 -0.47
N ASN A 162 -13.99 -19.14 -0.73
CA ASN A 162 -14.31 -18.39 -1.96
C ASN A 162 -13.09 -17.92 -2.76
N PHE A 163 -11.93 -17.71 -2.13
CA PHE A 163 -10.73 -17.24 -2.84
C PHE A 163 -9.78 -18.38 -3.22
N ALA A 164 -9.26 -19.12 -2.23
CA ALA A 164 -8.30 -20.20 -2.42
C ALA A 164 -8.77 -21.26 -3.44
N PRO A 165 -10.05 -21.70 -3.46
CA PRO A 165 -10.51 -22.72 -4.40
C PRO A 165 -10.39 -22.32 -5.87
N LYS A 166 -10.38 -21.02 -6.20
CA LYS A 166 -10.23 -20.55 -7.59
C LYS A 166 -8.87 -20.88 -8.19
N TRP A 167 -7.87 -20.94 -7.34
CA TRP A 167 -6.48 -21.18 -7.71
C TRP A 167 -6.10 -22.67 -7.56
N GLY A 168 -6.99 -23.49 -7.01
CA GLY A 168 -6.74 -24.91 -6.78
C GLY A 168 -5.51 -25.13 -5.90
N ASP A 169 -4.55 -25.90 -6.40
CA ASP A 169 -3.29 -26.14 -5.70
C ASP A 169 -2.26 -25.01 -5.84
N ARG A 170 -2.57 -23.93 -6.58
CA ARG A 170 -1.71 -22.75 -6.73
C ARG A 170 -1.86 -21.70 -5.64
N TYR A 171 -2.90 -21.79 -4.81
CA TYR A 171 -2.96 -21.03 -3.55
C TYR A 171 -2.28 -21.86 -2.46
N VAL A 172 -1.09 -21.45 -2.05
CA VAL A 172 -0.22 -22.25 -1.19
C VAL A 172 -0.08 -21.60 0.18
N THR A 173 -0.38 -22.37 1.23
CA THR A 173 -0.21 -21.98 2.64
C THR A 173 0.39 -23.16 3.42
N SER A 174 1.72 -23.25 3.38
CA SER A 174 2.53 -24.30 3.99
C SER A 174 2.45 -24.33 5.51
N ASN A 175 2.23 -23.19 6.17
CA ASN A 175 2.23 -23.05 7.63
C ASN A 175 0.99 -22.34 8.22
N VAL A 176 -0.09 -22.19 7.44
CA VAL A 176 -1.33 -21.53 7.91
C VAL A 176 -2.51 -22.49 7.82
N ASN A 177 -3.15 -22.73 8.95
CA ASN A 177 -4.35 -23.54 9.06
C ASN A 177 -5.56 -22.74 9.56
N ILE A 178 -6.74 -23.17 9.14
CA ILE A 178 -8.04 -22.76 9.67
C ILE A 178 -8.74 -23.95 10.33
N THR A 179 -9.47 -23.70 11.42
CA THR A 179 -10.25 -24.70 12.14
C THR A 179 -11.73 -24.47 11.87
N LEU A 180 -12.36 -25.41 11.16
CA LEU A 180 -13.78 -25.37 10.81
C LEU A 180 -14.46 -26.67 11.26
N PRO A 181 -15.76 -26.65 11.59
CA PRO A 181 -16.50 -27.87 11.88
C PRO A 181 -16.66 -28.73 10.61
N ASP A 182 -16.44 -30.02 10.74
CA ASP A 182 -16.82 -31.02 9.74
C ASP A 182 -18.34 -31.17 9.68
N ALA A 183 -18.85 -31.99 8.75
CA ALA A 183 -20.30 -32.24 8.59
C ALA A 183 -20.98 -32.82 9.85
N ASP A 184 -20.21 -33.45 10.74
CA ASP A 184 -20.66 -33.99 12.03
C ASP A 184 -20.57 -32.97 13.19
N GLY A 185 -20.12 -31.73 12.89
CA GLY A 185 -19.92 -30.66 13.87
C GLY A 185 -18.55 -30.70 14.57
N THR A 186 -17.69 -31.69 14.29
CA THR A 186 -16.37 -31.80 14.93
C THR A 186 -15.40 -30.75 14.36
N PRO A 187 -14.81 -29.86 15.18
CA PRO A 187 -13.80 -28.91 14.71
C PRO A 187 -12.56 -29.64 14.19
N ARG A 188 -12.13 -29.33 12.96
CA ARG A 188 -10.92 -29.88 12.35
C ARG A 188 -10.04 -28.78 11.79
N SER A 189 -8.76 -28.81 12.19
CA SER A 189 -7.73 -27.94 11.63
C SER A 189 -7.28 -28.46 10.27
N ARG A 190 -7.22 -27.57 9.27
CA ARG A 190 -6.87 -27.87 7.88
C ARG A 190 -6.08 -26.70 7.31
N PRO A 191 -5.16 -26.91 6.35
CA PRO A 191 -4.48 -25.79 5.70
C PRO A 191 -5.50 -24.96 4.91
N ILE A 192 -5.29 -23.63 4.83
CA ILE A 192 -6.20 -22.74 4.09
C ILE A 192 -6.09 -23.01 2.58
N GLY A 193 -4.87 -23.12 2.07
CA GLY A 193 -4.53 -23.55 0.71
C GLY A 193 -3.79 -24.89 0.70
N ALA A 194 -3.19 -25.23 -0.44
CA ALA A 194 -2.29 -26.38 -0.53
C ALA A 194 -1.03 -26.15 0.32
N ARG A 195 -0.45 -27.19 0.91
CA ARG A 195 0.82 -27.03 1.66
C ARG A 195 2.03 -26.82 0.76
N TYR A 196 1.97 -27.35 -0.46
CA TYR A 196 2.96 -27.18 -1.52
C TYR A 196 2.30 -27.53 -2.85
N THR A 197 2.92 -27.11 -3.96
CA THR A 197 2.49 -27.54 -5.29
C THR A 197 3.69 -27.81 -6.19
N ARG A 198 3.47 -28.58 -7.24
CA ARG A 198 4.46 -28.89 -8.26
C ARG A 198 3.86 -28.71 -9.64
N PHE A 199 4.64 -28.20 -10.58
CA PHE A 199 4.21 -28.05 -11.96
C PHE A 199 5.32 -27.95 -12.96
N GLN A 200 4.94 -28.09 -14.22
CA GLN A 200 5.82 -27.91 -15.36
C GLN A 200 5.53 -26.58 -16.04
N THR A 201 6.57 -25.79 -16.31
CA THR A 201 6.44 -24.54 -17.06
C THR A 201 6.18 -24.83 -18.55
N PRO A 202 5.39 -23.99 -19.25
CA PRO A 202 4.93 -24.32 -20.60
C PRO A 202 6.00 -24.16 -21.69
N GLN A 203 6.99 -23.27 -21.55
CA GLN A 203 7.95 -22.97 -22.61
C GLN A 203 9.22 -23.82 -22.51
N GLN A 204 9.86 -23.85 -21.35
CA GLN A 204 11.11 -24.60 -21.13
C GLN A 204 10.88 -25.97 -20.49
N GLY A 205 9.65 -26.29 -20.05
CA GLY A 205 9.35 -27.59 -19.44
C GLY A 205 9.99 -27.79 -18.07
N LEU A 206 10.29 -26.71 -17.34
CA LEU A 206 10.98 -26.73 -16.04
C LEU A 206 10.06 -27.31 -14.97
N GLN A 207 10.59 -28.22 -14.15
CA GLN A 207 9.90 -28.80 -13.01
C GLN A 207 10.04 -27.89 -11.79
N ILE A 208 8.98 -27.14 -11.49
CA ILE A 208 8.91 -26.20 -10.36
C ILE A 208 8.30 -26.89 -9.14
N GLN A 209 8.98 -26.77 -8.00
CA GLN A 209 8.43 -27.12 -6.68
C GLN A 209 8.21 -25.83 -5.89
N ALA A 210 6.98 -25.60 -5.41
CA ALA A 210 6.62 -24.36 -4.76
C ALA A 210 6.03 -24.53 -3.36
N TYR A 211 6.28 -23.52 -2.51
CA TYR A 211 5.82 -23.40 -1.12
C TYR A 211 5.26 -22.00 -0.88
N GLY A 212 4.42 -21.87 0.16
CA GLY A 212 3.71 -20.65 0.52
C GLY A 212 3.83 -20.39 2.01
N VAL A 213 4.64 -19.42 2.46
CA VAL A 213 5.08 -19.35 3.86
C VAL A 213 4.80 -17.98 4.46
N LEU A 214 3.98 -17.93 5.51
CA LEU A 214 3.77 -16.71 6.30
C LEU A 214 4.88 -16.60 7.37
N PHE A 215 5.23 -15.38 7.80
CA PHE A 215 6.09 -15.18 8.96
C PHE A 215 5.48 -15.77 10.24
N ASP A 216 6.23 -15.74 11.35
CA ASP A 216 5.75 -16.25 12.64
C ASP A 216 4.67 -15.36 13.29
N PHE A 217 3.51 -15.30 12.64
CA PHE A 217 2.40 -14.41 12.98
C PHE A 217 1.55 -14.96 14.14
N GLN A 218 1.42 -14.18 15.21
CA GLN A 218 0.79 -14.63 16.47
C GLN A 218 -0.58 -13.98 16.76
N LEU A 219 -1.09 -13.12 15.86
CA LEU A 219 -2.32 -12.35 16.09
C LEU A 219 -3.52 -12.85 15.26
N GLY A 220 -3.48 -14.09 14.78
CA GLY A 220 -4.58 -14.70 14.05
C GLY A 220 -5.85 -14.81 14.89
N ALA A 221 -7.00 -14.62 14.25
CA ALA A 221 -8.31 -14.77 14.89
C ALA A 221 -8.46 -16.16 15.54
N PRO A 222 -9.26 -16.31 16.61
CA PRO A 222 -9.57 -17.62 17.17
C PRO A 222 -10.04 -18.62 16.09
N GLY A 223 -9.33 -19.74 15.97
CA GLY A 223 -9.58 -20.75 14.94
C GLY A 223 -8.59 -20.73 13.77
N VAL A 224 -7.82 -19.65 13.60
CA VAL A 224 -6.66 -19.57 12.71
C VAL A 224 -5.41 -19.97 13.51
N ARG A 225 -4.52 -20.76 12.91
CA ARG A 225 -3.22 -21.10 13.48
C ARG A 225 -2.13 -20.94 12.45
N VAL A 226 -1.11 -20.16 12.80
CA VAL A 226 0.15 -20.07 12.05
C VAL A 226 1.23 -20.83 12.81
N GLN A 227 2.01 -21.61 12.09
CA GLN A 227 3.19 -22.28 12.61
C GLN A 227 4.44 -21.51 12.17
N SER A 228 5.46 -21.40 13.03
CA SER A 228 6.71 -20.74 12.62
C SER A 228 7.36 -21.48 11.44
N PRO A 229 8.03 -20.77 10.49
CA PRO A 229 8.69 -21.42 9.36
C PRO A 229 9.72 -22.49 9.79
N ARG A 230 10.38 -22.28 10.94
CA ARG A 230 11.33 -23.22 11.55
C ARG A 230 10.66 -24.53 11.95
N GLU A 231 9.47 -24.48 12.54
CA GLU A 231 8.72 -25.70 12.88
C GLU A 231 8.14 -26.36 11.63
N MET A 232 7.66 -25.56 10.66
CA MET A 232 7.09 -26.04 9.40
C MET A 232 8.08 -26.93 8.63
N VAL A 233 9.33 -26.50 8.46
CA VAL A 233 10.34 -27.29 7.72
C VAL A 233 10.73 -28.60 8.41
N ALA A 234 10.48 -28.72 9.72
CA ALA A 234 10.71 -29.94 10.49
C ALA A 234 9.58 -30.96 10.34
N GLU A 235 8.42 -30.57 9.79
CA GLU A 235 7.30 -31.49 9.65
C GLU A 235 7.57 -32.63 8.64
N PRO A 236 7.05 -33.85 8.91
CA PRO A 236 7.27 -34.99 8.02
C PRO A 236 6.82 -34.77 6.58
N TRP A 237 5.72 -34.03 6.35
CA TRP A 237 5.22 -33.77 5.00
C TRP A 237 6.19 -32.89 4.19
N PHE A 238 6.85 -31.91 4.82
CA PHE A 238 7.78 -31.01 4.14
C PHE A 238 9.00 -31.80 3.69
N GLN A 239 9.57 -32.58 4.61
CA GLN A 239 10.67 -33.48 4.33
C GLN A 239 10.33 -34.52 3.26
N ALA A 240 9.11 -35.07 3.29
CA ALA A 240 8.64 -35.99 2.26
C ALA A 240 8.50 -35.28 0.90
N SER A 241 7.99 -34.05 0.86
CA SER A 241 7.79 -33.29 -0.39
C SER A 241 9.11 -33.05 -1.14
N LEU A 242 10.19 -32.73 -0.42
CA LEU A 242 11.52 -32.51 -1.00
C LEU A 242 12.12 -33.77 -1.65
N ARG A 243 11.69 -34.96 -1.21
CA ARG A 243 12.20 -36.27 -1.65
C ARG A 243 11.20 -37.03 -2.52
N ALA A 244 10.03 -36.45 -2.78
CA ALA A 244 8.95 -37.12 -3.50
C ALA A 244 9.29 -37.38 -4.98
N HIS A 245 10.29 -36.68 -5.53
CA HIS A 245 10.66 -36.75 -6.93
C HIS A 245 12.19 -36.70 -7.10
N ASP A 246 12.65 -37.26 -8.21
CA ASP A 246 14.05 -37.33 -8.62
C ASP A 246 14.56 -36.07 -9.31
N LYS A 247 13.67 -35.19 -9.78
CA LYS A 247 14.00 -33.95 -10.47
C LYS A 247 13.19 -32.75 -9.99
N VAL A 248 13.89 -31.66 -9.65
CA VAL A 248 13.36 -30.30 -9.47
C VAL A 248 14.31 -29.33 -10.17
N ASP A 249 13.83 -28.57 -11.14
CA ASP A 249 14.64 -27.62 -11.90
C ASP A 249 14.78 -26.29 -11.14
N ALA A 250 13.74 -25.83 -10.45
CA ALA A 250 13.79 -24.66 -9.58
C ALA A 250 12.77 -24.74 -8.44
N PHE A 251 13.10 -24.11 -7.31
CA PHE A 251 12.16 -23.85 -6.23
C PHE A 251 11.62 -22.43 -6.33
N VAL A 252 10.31 -22.26 -6.10
CA VAL A 252 9.68 -20.94 -5.95
C VAL A 252 8.98 -20.89 -4.60
N VAL A 253 9.45 -20.04 -3.70
CA VAL A 253 8.85 -19.87 -2.37
C VAL A 253 8.15 -18.52 -2.34
N ALA A 254 6.82 -18.53 -2.40
CA ALA A 254 6.01 -17.35 -2.13
C ALA A 254 5.93 -17.20 -0.61
N GLY A 255 6.37 -16.08 -0.05
CA GLY A 255 6.35 -15.88 1.39
C GLY A 255 5.95 -14.48 1.77
N HIS A 256 4.92 -14.36 2.60
CA HIS A 256 4.59 -13.11 3.24
C HIS A 256 5.49 -12.96 4.47
N MET A 257 6.77 -12.69 4.21
CA MET A 257 7.85 -12.59 5.18
C MET A 257 8.84 -11.51 4.72
N PRO A 258 9.38 -10.67 5.63
CA PRO A 258 10.38 -9.67 5.28
C PRO A 258 11.67 -10.30 4.72
N VAL A 259 12.34 -9.64 3.77
CA VAL A 259 13.66 -10.08 3.27
C VAL A 259 14.73 -10.10 4.37
N THR A 260 14.75 -9.05 5.19
CA THR A 260 15.73 -8.79 6.25
C THR A 260 15.08 -8.84 7.63
N GLY A 261 15.87 -9.16 8.66
CA GLY A 261 15.38 -9.18 10.05
C GLY A 261 14.52 -10.40 10.45
N HIS A 262 14.41 -11.42 9.59
CA HIS A 262 13.59 -12.61 9.83
C HIS A 262 14.35 -13.92 9.50
N ASP A 263 14.31 -14.90 10.40
CA ASP A 263 15.06 -16.17 10.28
C ASP A 263 14.30 -17.28 9.52
N GLY A 264 13.03 -17.04 9.18
CA GLY A 264 12.21 -18.02 8.46
C GLY A 264 12.76 -18.39 7.09
N TRP A 265 13.35 -17.41 6.38
CA TRP A 265 14.02 -17.67 5.11
C TRP A 265 15.26 -18.56 5.28
N ASP A 266 16.06 -18.34 6.32
CA ASP A 266 17.24 -19.17 6.61
C ASP A 266 16.81 -20.62 6.91
N ALA A 267 15.70 -20.82 7.63
CA ALA A 267 15.16 -22.15 7.91
C ALA A 267 14.68 -22.88 6.63
N VAL A 268 13.92 -22.20 5.76
CA VAL A 268 13.43 -22.76 4.49
C VAL A 268 14.60 -23.05 3.54
N HIS A 269 15.51 -22.10 3.38
CA HIS A 269 16.70 -22.24 2.53
C HIS A 269 17.57 -23.41 2.98
N ALA A 270 17.91 -23.50 4.26
CA ALA A 270 18.73 -24.58 4.81
C ALA A 270 18.07 -25.95 4.62
N ALA A 271 16.75 -26.05 4.83
CA ALA A 271 16.02 -27.30 4.68
C ALA A 271 15.97 -27.78 3.22
N ILE A 272 15.78 -26.87 2.25
CA ILE A 272 15.85 -27.19 0.82
C ILE A 272 17.27 -27.59 0.45
N ARG A 273 18.28 -26.81 0.84
CA ARG A 273 19.70 -27.05 0.52
C ARG A 273 20.25 -28.36 1.07
N ALA A 274 19.72 -28.84 2.19
CA ALA A 274 20.07 -30.15 2.74
C ALA A 274 19.71 -31.32 1.81
N VAL A 275 18.78 -31.12 0.87
CA VAL A 275 18.36 -32.13 -0.13
C VAL A 275 18.80 -31.75 -1.54
N TRP A 276 18.71 -30.46 -1.88
CA TRP A 276 18.96 -29.89 -3.20
C TRP A 276 20.08 -28.83 -3.13
N PRO A 277 21.36 -29.24 -3.14
CA PRO A 277 22.49 -28.36 -2.82
C PRO A 277 22.75 -27.27 -3.88
N THR A 278 22.29 -27.46 -5.12
CA THR A 278 22.63 -26.59 -6.25
C THR A 278 21.41 -26.07 -7.02
N THR A 279 20.20 -26.56 -6.74
CA THR A 279 18.99 -26.18 -7.47
C THR A 279 18.64 -24.71 -7.17
N PRO A 280 18.34 -23.86 -8.17
CA PRO A 280 18.00 -22.48 -7.91
C PRO A 280 16.76 -22.33 -7.02
N ILE A 281 16.79 -21.35 -6.10
CA ILE A 281 15.69 -21.03 -5.18
C ILE A 281 15.30 -19.57 -5.36
N LEU A 282 14.11 -19.34 -5.92
CA LEU A 282 13.51 -18.02 -6.08
C LEU A 282 12.57 -17.79 -4.90
N MET A 283 12.93 -16.88 -4.00
CA MET A 283 12.13 -16.55 -2.82
C MET A 283 11.51 -15.16 -3.02
N LEU A 284 10.22 -15.02 -2.71
CA LEU A 284 9.45 -13.80 -2.97
C LEU A 284 8.81 -13.39 -1.66
N ALA A 285 9.09 -12.18 -1.21
CA ALA A 285 8.84 -11.64 0.12
C ALA A 285 7.68 -10.64 0.15
N GLY A 286 7.32 -10.17 1.33
CA GLY A 286 6.28 -9.16 1.56
C GLY A 286 6.30 -8.66 3.00
N HIS A 287 5.19 -8.10 3.46
CA HIS A 287 4.89 -7.66 4.84
C HIS A 287 5.50 -6.32 5.25
N THR A 288 6.78 -6.07 4.94
CA THR A 288 7.49 -4.85 5.40
C THR A 288 7.38 -3.67 4.46
N HIS A 289 6.64 -3.81 3.36
CA HIS A 289 6.26 -2.71 2.45
C HIS A 289 7.44 -2.06 1.71
N VAL A 290 8.61 -2.69 1.69
CA VAL A 290 9.84 -2.13 1.10
C VAL A 290 10.22 -2.80 -0.21
N ARG A 291 11.01 -2.10 -1.03
CA ARG A 291 11.82 -2.73 -2.08
C ARG A 291 13.08 -3.26 -1.41
N ASP A 292 13.26 -4.58 -1.36
CA ASP A 292 14.46 -5.19 -0.77
C ASP A 292 14.85 -6.47 -1.50
N CYS A 293 16.12 -6.85 -1.38
CA CYS A 293 16.68 -8.05 -2.00
C CYS A 293 17.89 -8.55 -1.22
N ARG A 294 18.00 -9.87 -1.08
CA ARG A 294 19.18 -10.54 -0.50
C ARG A 294 19.55 -11.79 -1.29
N MET A 295 20.83 -11.91 -1.61
CA MET A 295 21.43 -13.17 -2.08
C MET A 295 21.75 -14.07 -0.88
N PHE A 296 21.27 -15.32 -0.90
CA PHE A 296 21.59 -16.32 0.12
C PHE A 296 22.81 -17.16 -0.25
N ASP A 297 22.90 -17.49 -1.53
CA ASP A 297 24.04 -18.12 -2.19
C ASP A 297 23.98 -17.78 -3.68
N ASP A 298 24.96 -18.25 -4.47
CA ASP A 298 25.06 -17.97 -5.91
C ASP A 298 23.84 -18.45 -6.73
N ALA A 299 22.96 -19.26 -6.14
CA ALA A 299 21.78 -19.84 -6.78
C ALA A 299 20.47 -19.51 -6.06
N SER A 300 20.47 -18.58 -5.09
CA SER A 300 19.29 -18.27 -4.28
C SER A 300 19.18 -16.79 -3.99
N MET A 301 18.02 -16.23 -4.28
CA MET A 301 17.72 -14.82 -4.06
C MET A 301 16.33 -14.68 -3.46
N VAL A 302 16.19 -13.78 -2.50
CA VAL A 302 14.90 -13.31 -2.00
C VAL A 302 14.66 -11.88 -2.47
N LEU A 303 13.43 -11.57 -2.88
CA LEU A 303 13.02 -10.25 -3.40
C LEU A 303 11.69 -9.81 -2.75
N GLU A 304 11.62 -8.58 -2.25
CA GLU A 304 10.40 -7.92 -1.75
C GLU A 304 10.01 -6.77 -2.66
N SER A 305 8.73 -6.65 -2.97
CA SER A 305 8.25 -5.82 -4.08
C SER A 305 7.40 -4.62 -3.63
N GLY A 306 7.77 -3.96 -2.53
CA GLY A 306 7.14 -2.71 -2.09
C GLY A 306 5.73 -2.91 -1.53
N ARG A 307 4.83 -1.97 -1.85
CA ARG A 307 3.44 -1.92 -1.36
C ARG A 307 2.51 -1.20 -2.34
N TYR A 308 1.21 -1.27 -2.07
CA TYR A 308 0.14 -0.39 -2.57
C TYR A 308 0.05 -0.27 -4.09
N LEU A 309 0.49 -1.30 -4.82
CA LEU A 309 0.64 -1.24 -6.28
C LEU A 309 1.49 -0.03 -6.71
N GLU A 310 2.52 0.33 -5.94
CA GLU A 310 3.55 1.30 -6.33
C GLU A 310 4.69 0.60 -7.10
N THR A 311 4.86 -0.70 -6.85
CA THR A 311 5.99 -1.49 -7.33
C THR A 311 5.55 -2.84 -7.85
N VAL A 312 6.17 -3.27 -8.95
CA VAL A 312 6.15 -4.64 -9.45
C VAL A 312 7.56 -5.19 -9.43
N GLY A 313 7.78 -6.30 -8.75
CA GLY A 313 9.06 -7.00 -8.75
C GLY A 313 9.29 -7.79 -10.03
N TRP A 314 10.51 -7.77 -10.53
CA TRP A 314 11.01 -8.64 -11.58
C TRP A 314 12.19 -9.44 -11.05
N MET A 315 12.03 -10.75 -10.93
CA MET A 315 13.13 -11.68 -10.66
C MET A 315 13.40 -12.51 -11.90
N SER A 316 14.68 -12.73 -12.20
CA SER A 316 15.10 -13.52 -13.36
C SER A 316 16.16 -14.53 -12.98
N VAL A 317 16.12 -15.71 -13.58
CA VAL A 317 17.19 -16.70 -13.49
C VAL A 317 17.54 -17.22 -14.88
N SER A 318 18.83 -17.14 -15.21
CA SER A 318 19.41 -17.79 -16.40
C SER A 318 20.16 -19.05 -15.99
N ASN A 319 20.40 -19.96 -16.94
CA ASN A 319 21.17 -21.20 -16.73
C ASN A 319 20.66 -22.07 -15.56
N VAL A 320 19.35 -22.28 -15.46
CA VAL A 320 18.64 -23.02 -14.39
C VAL A 320 19.25 -24.39 -14.11
N SER A 321 19.61 -25.15 -15.16
CA SER A 321 20.23 -26.49 -15.02
C SER A 321 21.77 -26.46 -14.94
N GLY A 322 22.38 -25.27 -14.97
CA GLY A 322 23.83 -25.08 -15.00
C GLY A 322 24.33 -24.32 -13.78
N ARG A 323 25.07 -23.23 -14.01
CA ARG A 323 25.40 -22.25 -12.97
C ARG A 323 24.41 -21.09 -13.08
N PRO A 324 23.40 -21.01 -12.22
CA PRO A 324 22.38 -19.99 -12.33
C PRO A 324 22.97 -18.59 -12.13
N SER A 325 22.40 -17.61 -12.82
CA SER A 325 22.65 -16.20 -12.56
C SER A 325 21.32 -15.51 -12.35
N LEU A 326 21.17 -14.89 -11.18
CA LEU A 326 19.95 -14.20 -10.78
C LEU A 326 20.10 -12.68 -10.97
N ALA A 327 19.03 -12.02 -11.37
CA ALA A 327 18.95 -10.57 -11.42
C ALA A 327 17.55 -10.09 -11.02
N ARG A 328 17.50 -8.90 -10.44
CA ARG A 328 16.27 -8.26 -9.94
C ARG A 328 16.09 -6.84 -10.46
N THR A 329 14.83 -6.47 -10.66
CA THR A 329 14.42 -5.09 -10.99
C THR A 329 13.12 -4.75 -10.26
N TYR A 330 12.98 -3.53 -9.77
CA TYR A 330 11.72 -2.98 -9.24
C TYR A 330 11.13 -2.05 -10.28
N ILE A 331 9.95 -2.37 -10.78
CA ILE A 331 9.26 -1.62 -11.82
C ILE A 331 8.26 -0.68 -11.14
N ASP A 332 8.33 0.63 -11.41
CA ASP A 332 7.25 1.52 -10.98
C ASP A 332 5.95 1.17 -11.69
N ALA A 333 4.88 1.05 -10.91
CA ALA A 333 3.60 0.55 -11.37
C ALA A 333 2.80 1.62 -12.14
N ASN A 334 3.24 1.94 -13.35
CA ASN A 334 2.54 2.89 -14.23
C ASN A 334 2.51 2.45 -15.71
N PRO A 335 1.58 2.99 -16.51
CA PRO A 335 1.41 2.57 -17.89
C PRO A 335 2.61 2.84 -18.80
N ARG A 336 3.44 3.86 -18.50
CA ARG A 336 4.65 4.16 -19.28
C ARG A 336 5.69 3.07 -19.08
N ASN A 337 5.98 2.72 -17.82
CA ASN A 337 6.96 1.69 -17.49
C ASN A 337 6.48 0.32 -17.97
N TYR A 338 5.19 0.00 -17.80
CA TYR A 338 4.57 -1.21 -18.35
C TYR A 338 4.74 -1.30 -19.87
N ALA A 339 4.44 -0.23 -20.61
CA ALA A 339 4.59 -0.22 -22.06
C ALA A 339 6.05 -0.40 -22.51
N HIS A 340 6.99 0.28 -21.83
CA HIS A 340 8.43 0.15 -22.09
C HIS A 340 8.89 -1.32 -21.96
N HIS A 341 8.59 -1.96 -20.83
CA HIS A 341 9.00 -3.33 -20.56
C HIS A 341 8.28 -4.37 -21.43
N ALA A 342 7.03 -4.11 -21.78
CA ALA A 342 6.28 -4.91 -22.76
C ALA A 342 6.86 -4.79 -24.19
N GLY A 343 7.72 -3.82 -24.46
CA GLY A 343 8.25 -3.53 -25.81
C GLY A 343 7.23 -2.84 -26.72
N LEU A 344 6.31 -2.09 -26.14
CA LEU A 344 5.33 -1.28 -26.86
C LEU A 344 5.89 0.12 -27.11
N ALA A 345 5.42 0.77 -28.18
CA ALA A 345 5.90 2.10 -28.56
C ALA A 345 5.56 3.18 -27.51
N HIS A 346 4.39 3.08 -26.86
CA HIS A 346 3.93 4.00 -25.82
C HIS A 346 2.75 3.40 -25.04
N ALA A 347 2.42 3.99 -23.88
CA ALA A 347 1.33 3.59 -22.98
C ALA A 347 -0.02 3.37 -23.69
N GLY A 348 -0.34 4.17 -24.71
CA GLY A 348 -1.59 4.01 -25.48
C GLY A 348 -1.78 2.66 -26.19
N HIS A 349 -0.74 1.82 -26.30
CA HIS A 349 -0.84 0.47 -26.88
C HIS A 349 -0.96 -0.64 -25.83
N LEU A 350 -1.00 -0.30 -24.54
CA LEU A 350 -1.05 -1.26 -23.46
C LEU A 350 -2.41 -1.98 -23.40
N SER A 351 -3.52 -1.24 -23.52
CA SER A 351 -4.89 -1.73 -23.28
C SER A 351 -5.24 -3.03 -24.01
N THR A 352 -5.77 -4.01 -23.26
CA THR A 352 -6.32 -5.27 -23.81
C THR A 352 -7.79 -5.44 -23.44
N ARG A 353 -8.50 -6.39 -24.08
CA ARG A 353 -9.92 -6.65 -23.77
C ARG A 353 -10.12 -6.98 -22.29
N ARG A 354 -9.23 -7.78 -21.70
CA ARG A 354 -9.29 -8.19 -20.29
C ARG A 354 -8.96 -7.05 -19.34
N GLY A 355 -7.91 -6.26 -19.66
CA GLY A 355 -7.58 -5.07 -18.88
C GLY A 355 -8.74 -4.06 -18.81
N ARG A 356 -9.43 -3.83 -19.94
CA ARG A 356 -10.63 -2.97 -19.98
C ARG A 356 -11.78 -3.52 -19.15
N PHE A 357 -11.97 -4.83 -19.16
CA PHE A 357 -13.00 -5.46 -18.35
C PHE A 357 -12.70 -5.32 -16.85
N ALA A 358 -11.45 -5.51 -16.43
CA ALA A 358 -11.02 -5.25 -15.05
C ALA A 358 -11.29 -3.81 -14.64
N ARG A 359 -10.91 -2.84 -15.46
CA ARG A 359 -11.17 -1.41 -15.22
C ARG A 359 -12.66 -1.11 -15.08
N ALA A 360 -13.49 -1.55 -16.03
CA ALA A 360 -14.93 -1.35 -15.97
C ALA A 360 -15.57 -2.00 -14.72
N THR A 361 -15.04 -3.14 -14.27
CA THR A 361 -15.49 -3.81 -13.04
C THR A 361 -15.16 -2.97 -11.80
N MET A 362 -13.93 -2.45 -11.70
CA MET A 362 -13.55 -1.54 -10.62
C MET A 362 -14.42 -0.29 -10.58
N GLU A 363 -14.77 0.28 -11.75
CA GLU A 363 -15.64 1.45 -11.85
C GLU A 363 -17.06 1.19 -11.36
N ALA A 364 -17.62 0.04 -11.73
CA ALA A 364 -18.95 -0.36 -11.27
C ALA A 364 -18.96 -0.52 -9.75
N ILE A 365 -17.91 -1.14 -9.19
CA ILE A 365 -17.72 -1.33 -7.76
C ILE A 365 -17.57 0.02 -7.04
N ALA A 366 -16.68 0.89 -7.51
CA ALA A 366 -16.46 2.21 -6.93
C ALA A 366 -17.74 3.06 -6.93
N THR A 367 -18.53 2.96 -7.99
CA THR A 367 -19.84 3.62 -8.08
C THR A 367 -20.83 3.01 -7.07
N ALA A 368 -20.91 1.68 -6.98
CA ALA A 368 -21.83 0.98 -6.07
C ALA A 368 -21.56 1.28 -4.58
N TRP A 369 -20.31 1.56 -4.22
CA TRP A 369 -19.93 1.94 -2.86
C TRP A 369 -19.81 3.46 -2.63
N ASN A 370 -20.14 4.28 -3.62
CA ASN A 370 -19.98 5.73 -3.62
C ASN A 370 -18.53 6.20 -3.33
N LEU A 371 -17.51 5.44 -3.75
CA LEU A 371 -16.11 5.77 -3.47
C LEU A 371 -15.66 7.11 -4.10
N THR A 372 -16.35 7.53 -5.17
CA THR A 372 -16.10 8.79 -5.86
C THR A 372 -16.85 9.98 -5.27
N GLU A 373 -17.61 9.81 -4.19
CA GLU A 373 -18.25 10.92 -3.48
C GLU A 373 -17.19 11.94 -3.03
N LEU A 374 -17.35 13.20 -3.41
CA LEU A 374 -16.39 14.27 -3.13
C LEU A 374 -16.75 14.97 -1.81
N TYR A 375 -15.83 14.98 -0.86
CA TYR A 375 -15.98 15.69 0.41
C TYR A 375 -15.43 17.12 0.39
N GLY A 376 -14.40 17.39 -0.42
CA GLY A 376 -13.82 18.74 -0.56
C GLY A 376 -12.59 18.75 -1.46
N ILE A 377 -11.99 19.93 -1.64
CA ILE A 377 -10.76 20.13 -2.41
C ILE A 377 -9.63 20.55 -1.48
N VAL A 378 -8.70 19.63 -1.22
CA VAL A 378 -7.53 19.87 -0.40
C VAL A 378 -6.70 21.01 -1.02
N PRO A 379 -6.40 22.09 -0.28
CA PRO A 379 -5.78 23.28 -0.86
C PRO A 379 -4.28 23.12 -1.13
N GLN A 380 -3.62 22.16 -0.48
CA GLN A 380 -2.19 21.86 -0.61
C GLN A 380 -1.91 20.43 -0.14
N ASP A 381 -0.73 19.90 -0.44
CA ASP A 381 -0.30 18.62 0.10
C ASP A 381 -0.04 18.72 1.61
N TYR A 382 -0.45 17.69 2.35
CA TYR A 382 -0.12 17.44 3.75
C TYR A 382 0.52 16.06 3.87
N TYR A 383 1.80 16.03 4.24
CA TYR A 383 2.63 14.83 4.29
C TYR A 383 2.69 14.25 5.69
N LEU A 384 2.62 12.92 5.79
CA LEU A 384 2.76 12.20 7.06
C LEU A 384 4.22 12.22 7.53
N ASP A 385 5.16 11.83 6.65
CA ASP A 385 6.57 11.61 7.03
C ASP A 385 7.56 12.56 6.31
N ARG A 386 7.12 13.39 5.37
CA ARG A 386 8.04 14.22 4.55
C ARG A 386 8.41 15.56 5.18
N GLU A 387 7.64 16.04 6.15
CA GLU A 387 7.87 17.32 6.83
C GLU A 387 7.68 17.18 8.34
N ALA A 388 8.53 17.85 9.12
CA ALA A 388 8.53 17.79 10.57
C ALA A 388 7.20 18.27 11.20
N TYR A 389 6.79 17.62 12.29
CA TYR A 389 5.65 18.07 13.08
C TYR A 389 5.83 19.53 13.56
N GLY A 390 4.76 20.32 13.48
CA GLY A 390 4.75 21.76 13.72
C GLY A 390 4.97 22.61 12.46
N LYS A 391 5.26 22.00 11.31
CA LYS A 391 5.34 22.70 10.01
C LYS A 391 4.00 22.70 9.25
N PRO A 392 3.78 23.63 8.30
CA PRO A 392 2.47 23.83 7.65
C PRO A 392 2.00 22.70 6.72
N HIS A 393 2.89 21.95 6.09
CA HIS A 393 2.56 20.80 5.24
C HIS A 393 2.67 19.47 5.99
N ALA A 394 2.93 19.45 7.30
CA ALA A 394 2.88 18.22 8.07
C ALA A 394 1.43 17.84 8.42
N LEU A 395 1.02 16.63 8.05
CA LEU A 395 -0.33 16.10 8.27
C LEU A 395 -0.71 16.08 9.75
N LEU A 396 0.24 15.71 10.61
CA LEU A 396 0.05 15.70 12.06
C LEU A 396 -0.18 17.11 12.64
N THR A 397 0.41 18.15 12.03
CA THR A 397 0.15 19.55 12.40
C THR A 397 -1.29 19.94 12.05
N LEU A 398 -1.75 19.61 10.83
CA LEU A 398 -3.13 19.83 10.39
C LEU A 398 -4.13 19.16 11.35
N LEU A 399 -3.85 17.92 11.74
CA LEU A 399 -4.68 17.19 12.70
C LEU A 399 -4.77 17.91 14.05
N ALA A 400 -3.64 18.24 14.66
CA ALA A 400 -3.57 18.85 15.99
C ALA A 400 -4.19 20.25 16.05
N GLN A 401 -3.95 21.06 15.01
CA GLN A 401 -4.30 22.48 15.01
C GLN A 401 -5.68 22.78 14.42
N HIS A 402 -6.20 21.92 13.53
CA HIS A 402 -7.45 22.18 12.82
C HIS A 402 -8.45 21.03 12.91
N ILE A 403 -8.09 19.81 12.49
CA ILE A 403 -9.08 18.73 12.39
C ILE A 403 -9.62 18.30 13.76
N LEU A 404 -8.76 17.99 14.73
CA LEU A 404 -9.19 17.60 16.07
C LEU A 404 -10.04 18.69 16.76
N PRO A 405 -9.64 19.98 16.79
CA PRO A 405 -10.46 21.00 17.42
C PRO A 405 -11.76 21.32 16.65
N ASP A 406 -11.77 21.21 15.32
CA ASP A 406 -12.94 21.60 14.50
C ASP A 406 -13.93 20.45 14.28
N VAL A 407 -13.50 19.20 14.43
CA VAL A 407 -14.34 18.01 14.22
C VAL A 407 -14.66 17.28 15.53
N VAL A 408 -13.65 16.99 16.36
CA VAL A 408 -13.86 16.17 17.56
C VAL A 408 -14.54 16.97 18.65
N ARG A 409 -14.07 18.18 18.97
CA ARG A 409 -14.67 18.97 20.07
C ARG A 409 -16.16 19.27 19.84
N PRO A 410 -16.60 19.71 18.64
CA PRO A 410 -18.01 20.02 18.41
C PRO A 410 -18.92 18.79 18.39
N ALA A 411 -18.36 17.57 18.26
CA ALA A 411 -19.12 16.33 18.27
C ALA A 411 -19.84 16.05 19.61
N ASN A 412 -19.47 16.76 20.69
CA ASN A 412 -20.19 16.74 21.96
C ASN A 412 -20.63 18.15 22.39
N PRO A 413 -21.83 18.61 21.96
CA PRO A 413 -22.33 19.95 22.27
C PRO A 413 -22.51 20.23 23.77
N ARG A 414 -22.64 19.18 24.61
CA ARG A 414 -22.81 19.34 26.07
C ARG A 414 -21.55 19.90 26.74
N HIS A 415 -20.39 19.71 26.12
CA HIS A 415 -19.08 20.12 26.62
C HIS A 415 -18.53 21.35 25.87
N LYS A 416 -19.37 22.07 25.12
CA LYS A 416 -18.97 23.26 24.32
C LYS A 416 -18.23 24.33 25.12
N HIS A 417 -18.49 24.44 26.42
CA HIS A 417 -17.88 25.43 27.31
C HIS A 417 -16.85 24.83 28.28
N THR A 418 -16.54 23.54 28.16
CA THR A 418 -15.53 22.87 28.96
C THR A 418 -14.20 22.88 28.21
N PRO A 419 -13.08 23.30 28.81
CA PRO A 419 -11.77 23.16 28.17
C PRO A 419 -11.44 21.68 27.94
N THR A 420 -11.00 21.34 26.73
CA THR A 420 -10.78 19.94 26.32
C THR A 420 -9.40 19.74 25.72
N LEU A 421 -8.66 18.76 26.24
CA LEU A 421 -7.46 18.21 25.64
C LEU A 421 -7.85 17.00 24.78
N VAL A 422 -7.56 17.01 23.48
CA VAL A 422 -7.84 15.87 22.59
C VAL A 422 -6.53 15.18 22.25
N LEU A 423 -6.42 13.86 22.50
CA LEU A 423 -5.24 13.03 22.26
C LEU A 423 -5.50 12.04 21.13
N LEU A 424 -4.55 11.92 20.20
CA LEU A 424 -4.58 10.99 19.08
C LEU A 424 -3.20 10.36 18.90
N ASN A 425 -3.15 9.07 18.57
CA ASN A 425 -1.92 8.40 18.11
C ASN A 425 -1.73 8.65 16.61
N SER A 426 -0.50 8.97 16.19
CA SER A 426 -0.15 9.26 14.79
C SER A 426 -0.33 8.05 13.87
N GLY A 427 -0.11 6.82 14.35
CA GLY A 427 -0.30 5.57 13.59
C GLY A 427 -1.75 5.28 13.16
N SER A 428 -2.72 6.07 13.62
CA SER A 428 -4.08 6.06 13.04
C SER A 428 -4.11 6.59 11.60
N GLN A 429 -3.04 7.25 11.14
CA GLN A 429 -2.88 7.80 9.80
C GLN A 429 -2.01 6.90 8.96
N ARG A 430 -2.46 6.54 7.76
CA ARG A 430 -1.79 5.52 6.90
C ARG A 430 -1.22 6.09 5.62
N PHE A 431 -1.59 7.32 5.25
CA PHE A 431 -1.16 7.92 3.99
C PHE A 431 -1.17 9.45 4.03
N ASP A 432 -0.47 10.06 3.07
CA ASP A 432 -0.47 11.50 2.83
C ASP A 432 -1.86 12.00 2.40
N VAL A 433 -2.17 13.27 2.66
CA VAL A 433 -3.35 13.95 2.10
C VAL A 433 -2.88 14.91 1.02
N PHE A 434 -2.96 14.49 -0.24
CA PHE A 434 -2.51 15.32 -1.37
C PHE A 434 -3.53 16.41 -1.76
N GLN A 435 -3.00 17.50 -2.33
CA GLN A 435 -3.78 18.57 -2.95
C GLN A 435 -4.76 18.01 -3.99
N GLY A 436 -5.93 18.62 -4.09
CA GLY A 436 -6.96 18.26 -5.07
C GLY A 436 -8.16 17.55 -4.43
N PRO A 437 -8.92 16.73 -5.18
CA PRO A 437 -10.15 16.14 -4.69
C PRO A 437 -9.89 15.19 -3.51
N PHE A 438 -10.62 15.39 -2.40
CA PHE A 438 -10.71 14.45 -1.30
C PHE A 438 -12.05 13.73 -1.37
N THR A 439 -11.99 12.44 -1.68
CA THR A 439 -13.15 11.57 -1.95
C THR A 439 -13.40 10.60 -0.81
N LYS A 440 -14.52 9.87 -0.88
CA LYS A 440 -14.77 8.74 0.01
C LYS A 440 -13.68 7.68 -0.09
N ASN A 441 -13.05 7.45 -1.25
CA ASN A 441 -11.92 6.53 -1.31
C ASN A 441 -10.73 7.01 -0.47
N ASP A 442 -10.43 8.32 -0.52
CA ASP A 442 -9.34 8.93 0.25
C ASP A 442 -9.56 8.82 1.76
N GLN A 443 -10.82 8.78 2.22
CA GLN A 443 -11.17 8.49 3.61
C GLN A 443 -10.57 7.17 4.09
N TYR A 444 -10.73 6.10 3.29
CA TYR A 444 -10.22 4.76 3.63
C TYR A 444 -8.69 4.71 3.53
N ILE A 445 -8.11 5.40 2.54
CA ILE A 445 -6.66 5.45 2.33
C ILE A 445 -5.95 6.14 3.51
N VAL A 446 -6.44 7.30 3.95
CA VAL A 446 -5.73 8.13 4.92
C VAL A 446 -5.97 7.67 6.36
N SER A 447 -7.21 7.32 6.71
CA SER A 447 -7.59 6.95 8.08
C SER A 447 -8.66 5.84 8.07
N PRO A 448 -8.28 4.57 7.82
CA PRO A 448 -9.22 3.46 7.64
C PRO A 448 -9.96 3.06 8.92
N PHE A 449 -9.43 3.40 10.10
CA PHE A 449 -9.91 2.89 11.38
C PHE A 449 -11.19 3.57 11.88
N ARG A 450 -12.01 2.84 12.63
CA ARG A 450 -13.30 3.32 13.18
C ARG A 450 -13.28 3.57 14.68
N ASP A 451 -12.10 3.87 15.23
CA ASP A 451 -11.90 4.05 16.67
C ASP A 451 -12.81 5.15 17.20
N ALA A 452 -13.47 4.88 18.32
CA ALA A 452 -14.31 5.87 18.98
C ALA A 452 -13.45 6.84 19.79
N PHE A 453 -13.94 8.06 19.98
CA PHE A 453 -13.40 8.97 20.97
C PHE A 453 -14.08 8.75 22.33
N LEU A 454 -13.28 8.59 23.37
CA LEU A 454 -13.67 8.53 24.77
C LEU A 454 -13.31 9.84 25.48
N VAL A 455 -13.86 10.04 26.68
CA VAL A 455 -13.57 11.18 27.55
C VAL A 455 -13.39 10.74 28.99
N VAL A 456 -12.33 11.23 29.63
CA VAL A 456 -12.15 11.22 31.09
C VAL A 456 -12.35 12.66 31.58
N LYS A 457 -13.40 12.86 32.39
CA LYS A 457 -13.84 14.20 32.82
C LYS A 457 -13.07 14.72 34.03
N ASP A 458 -13.06 16.03 34.20
CA ASP A 458 -12.63 16.74 35.42
C ASP A 458 -11.18 16.44 35.87
N VAL A 459 -10.25 16.36 34.91
CA VAL A 459 -8.82 16.18 35.17
C VAL A 459 -8.16 17.53 35.47
N PRO A 460 -7.29 17.67 36.49
CA PRO A 460 -6.53 18.91 36.68
C PRO A 460 -5.66 19.24 35.46
N TRP A 461 -5.68 20.48 34.98
CA TRP A 461 -4.95 20.87 33.76
C TRP A 461 -3.44 20.62 33.88
N HIS A 462 -2.83 20.91 35.04
CA HIS A 462 -1.41 20.66 35.25
C HIS A 462 -0.99 19.19 35.10
N ILE A 463 -1.94 18.25 35.25
CA ILE A 463 -1.76 16.81 35.01
C ILE A 463 -2.04 16.50 33.54
N ALA A 464 -3.20 16.91 33.04
CA ALA A 464 -3.64 16.63 31.67
C ALA A 464 -2.61 17.08 30.62
N ARG A 465 -2.04 18.28 30.76
CA ARG A 465 -1.04 18.83 29.82
C ARG A 465 0.25 18.00 29.70
N GLN A 466 0.52 17.11 30.66
CA GLN A 466 1.70 16.25 30.63
C GLN A 466 1.47 14.95 29.87
N LEU A 467 0.21 14.57 29.61
CA LEU A 467 -0.16 13.26 29.07
C LEU A 467 0.46 12.99 27.69
N CYS A 468 0.34 13.94 26.76
CA CYS A 468 0.89 13.76 25.41
C CYS A 468 2.41 13.54 25.43
N GLY A 469 3.13 14.35 26.21
CA GLY A 469 4.57 14.18 26.38
C GLY A 469 4.95 12.89 27.10
N ALA A 470 4.14 12.43 28.06
CA ALA A 470 4.36 11.17 28.75
C ALA A 470 4.09 9.94 27.86
N LEU A 471 3.06 10.00 27.01
CA LEU A 471 2.78 8.99 25.99
C LEU A 471 3.93 8.91 24.97
N ASN A 472 4.40 10.05 24.45
CA ASN A 472 5.55 10.09 23.54
C ASN A 472 6.85 9.56 24.19
N ARG A 473 7.06 9.75 25.51
CA ARG A 473 8.20 9.14 26.21
C ARG A 473 8.05 7.63 26.41
N ARG A 474 6.82 7.13 26.50
CA ARG A 474 6.53 5.69 26.61
C ARG A 474 6.68 4.98 25.26
N GLY A 475 6.51 5.69 24.16
CA GLY A 475 6.45 5.14 22.82
C GLY A 475 5.03 4.75 22.41
N ALA A 476 4.82 4.54 21.11
CA ALA A 476 3.54 4.09 20.56
C ALA A 476 3.03 2.82 21.28
N THR A 477 1.76 2.87 21.70
CA THR A 477 1.06 1.67 22.16
C THR A 477 0.60 0.89 20.94
N HIS A 478 1.24 -0.23 20.67
CA HIS A 478 0.77 -1.18 19.67
C HIS A 478 -0.39 -1.99 20.26
N ASN A 479 -1.40 -2.34 19.45
CA ASN A 479 -2.48 -3.28 19.85
C ASN A 479 -1.96 -4.72 20.06
N GLU A 480 -0.65 -4.90 20.13
CA GLU A 480 0.02 -6.15 20.45
C GLU A 480 -0.14 -6.43 21.94
N GLN A 481 -0.57 -7.65 22.26
CA GLN A 481 -0.58 -8.17 23.62
C GLN A 481 0.81 -7.94 24.28
N PRO A 482 0.88 -7.56 25.57
CA PRO A 482 2.15 -7.43 26.27
C PRO A 482 2.94 -8.74 26.18
N GLY A 483 4.07 -8.73 25.45
CA GLY A 483 4.94 -9.89 25.28
C GLY A 483 5.07 -10.43 23.84
N GLY A 484 4.41 -9.83 22.85
CA GLY A 484 4.70 -10.09 21.44
C GLY A 484 6.01 -9.41 21.01
N THR A 485 7.04 -10.18 20.68
CA THR A 485 8.29 -9.69 20.07
C THR A 485 8.31 -9.96 18.57
N HIS A 486 7.19 -9.78 17.87
CA HIS A 486 7.08 -10.10 16.44
C HIS A 486 6.39 -8.99 15.67
N PRO A 487 6.80 -8.77 14.41
CA PRO A 487 6.31 -7.65 13.64
C PRO A 487 4.82 -7.82 13.34
N ALA A 488 3.96 -7.11 14.08
CA ALA A 488 2.64 -6.79 13.55
C ALA A 488 2.77 -5.56 12.64
N GLN A 489 1.65 -5.11 12.10
CA GLN A 489 1.56 -3.96 11.20
C GLN A 489 2.37 -2.72 11.65
N GLY A 490 2.48 -2.46 12.96
CA GLY A 490 3.29 -1.35 13.50
C GLY A 490 4.80 -1.49 13.31
N ALA A 491 5.32 -2.72 13.22
CA ALA A 491 6.71 -2.98 12.90
C ALA A 491 7.00 -2.83 11.41
N ALA A 492 6.06 -3.18 10.53
CA ALA A 492 6.17 -2.94 9.09
C ALA A 492 6.27 -1.44 8.77
N ASP A 493 5.38 -0.62 9.35
CA ASP A 493 5.42 0.84 9.19
C ASP A 493 6.77 1.42 9.68
N THR A 494 7.29 0.91 10.80
CA THR A 494 8.61 1.31 11.33
C THR A 494 9.76 0.97 10.38
N VAL A 495 9.74 -0.24 9.78
CA VAL A 495 10.75 -0.66 8.80
C VAL A 495 10.66 0.21 7.54
N PHE A 496 9.46 0.50 7.06
CA PHE A 496 9.24 1.36 5.90
C PHE A 496 9.73 2.81 6.15
N GLN A 497 9.45 3.38 7.33
CA GLN A 497 9.95 4.70 7.72
C GLN A 497 11.49 4.74 7.78
N GLN A 498 12.11 3.70 8.34
CA GLN A 498 13.58 3.56 8.33
C GLN A 498 14.13 3.46 6.91
N TYR A 499 13.46 2.70 6.03
CA TYR A 499 13.80 2.57 4.62
C TYR A 499 13.77 3.92 3.89
N LEU A 500 12.72 4.74 4.10
CA LEU A 500 12.67 6.10 3.55
C LEU A 500 13.77 7.00 4.13
N GLY A 501 13.95 6.98 5.45
CA GLY A 501 14.94 7.81 6.13
C GLY A 501 16.37 7.50 5.71
N GLN A 502 16.71 6.23 5.48
CA GLN A 502 18.03 5.84 4.98
C GLN A 502 18.30 6.35 3.56
N GLN A 503 17.32 6.26 2.67
CA GLN A 503 17.44 6.79 1.31
C GLN A 503 17.64 8.30 1.32
N TRP A 504 16.83 9.02 2.10
CA TRP A 504 16.91 10.46 2.22
C TRP A 504 18.24 10.92 2.83
N ALA A 505 18.66 10.31 3.95
CA ALA A 505 19.92 10.64 4.60
C ALA A 505 21.13 10.38 3.69
N THR A 506 21.11 9.31 2.90
CA THR A 506 22.16 9.01 1.91
C THR A 506 22.21 10.09 0.82
N TYR A 507 21.05 10.52 0.33
CA TYR A 507 20.96 11.59 -0.65
C TYR A 507 21.42 12.94 -0.09
N GLU A 508 21.06 13.30 1.14
CA GLU A 508 21.53 14.54 1.78
C GLU A 508 23.05 14.53 1.96
N GLN A 509 23.63 13.41 2.39
CA GLN A 509 25.08 13.26 2.52
C GLN A 509 25.80 13.39 1.16
N ALA A 510 25.24 12.78 0.11
CA ALA A 510 25.80 12.87 -1.25
C ALA A 510 25.61 14.26 -1.88
N SER A 511 24.53 14.97 -1.52
CA SER A 511 24.18 16.29 -2.03
C SER A 511 24.81 17.43 -1.20
N ALA A 512 25.34 17.13 -0.03
CA ALA A 512 26.02 18.09 0.82
C ALA A 512 27.22 18.68 0.06
N PRO A 513 27.33 20.01 -0.04
CA PRO A 513 28.49 20.62 -0.67
C PRO A 513 29.76 20.16 0.05
N PRO A 514 30.81 19.72 -0.67
CA PRO A 514 32.05 19.31 -0.03
C PRO A 514 32.56 20.44 0.88
N ALA A 515 33.01 20.05 2.09
CA ALA A 515 33.48 20.95 3.13
C ALA A 515 34.43 22.01 2.56
N ALA A 516 34.28 23.26 3.01
CA ALA A 516 34.80 24.47 2.39
C ALA A 516 36.34 24.68 2.46
N SER A 517 37.16 23.63 2.52
CA SER A 517 38.62 23.76 2.41
C SER A 517 39.09 23.33 1.01
N GLY A 518 39.28 24.30 0.11
CA GLY A 518 40.12 24.12 -1.10
C GLY A 518 39.41 24.06 -2.45
N ARG A 519 38.21 24.66 -2.63
CA ARG A 519 37.54 24.66 -3.93
C ARG A 519 38.40 25.31 -5.04
N PRO A 520 38.66 24.61 -6.17
CA PRO A 520 39.33 25.18 -7.33
C PRO A 520 38.56 26.38 -7.89
N GLU A 521 39.26 27.38 -8.41
CA GLU A 521 38.66 28.61 -8.97
C GLU A 521 37.62 28.33 -10.08
N ALA A 522 37.81 27.24 -10.84
CA ALA A 522 36.87 26.79 -11.86
C ALA A 522 35.47 26.45 -11.29
N ALA A 523 35.39 25.84 -10.11
CA ALA A 523 34.11 25.49 -9.49
C ALA A 523 33.32 26.74 -9.06
N ARG A 524 34.03 27.75 -8.53
CA ARG A 524 33.41 29.04 -8.17
C ARG A 524 32.89 29.81 -9.38
N ARG A 525 33.59 29.72 -10.52
CA ARG A 525 33.15 30.35 -11.78
C ARG A 525 31.92 29.67 -12.36
N VAL A 526 31.80 28.35 -12.24
CA VAL A 526 30.60 27.61 -12.66
C VAL A 526 29.41 27.96 -11.77
N GLU A 527 29.58 28.06 -10.44
CA GLU A 527 28.50 28.48 -9.53
C GLU A 527 28.05 29.92 -9.81
N ALA A 528 28.98 30.86 -10.05
CA ALA A 528 28.64 32.23 -10.43
C ALA A 528 27.88 32.27 -11.77
N LEU A 529 28.32 31.51 -12.77
CA LEU A 529 27.64 31.40 -14.05
C LEU A 529 26.22 30.81 -13.89
N LEU A 530 26.04 29.80 -13.04
CA LEU A 530 24.72 29.22 -12.74
C LEU A 530 23.79 30.22 -12.02
N ALA A 531 24.34 31.05 -11.12
CA ALA A 531 23.58 32.11 -10.47
C ALA A 531 23.18 33.24 -11.45
N ASP A 532 24.09 33.61 -12.35
CA ASP A 532 23.82 34.59 -13.42
C ASP A 532 22.77 34.05 -14.42
N MET A 533 22.85 32.76 -14.78
CA MET A 533 21.85 32.08 -15.60
C MET A 533 20.47 32.03 -14.92
N ALA A 534 20.41 31.87 -13.59
CA ALA A 534 19.15 31.89 -12.85
C ALA A 534 18.49 33.29 -12.84
N ALA A 535 19.29 34.34 -12.97
CA ALA A 535 18.83 35.73 -13.02
C ALA A 535 18.55 36.25 -14.44
N ASP A 536 19.14 35.64 -15.48
CA ASP A 536 19.01 36.07 -16.87
C ASP A 536 18.48 34.95 -17.81
N PRO A 537 17.21 35.03 -18.24
CA PRO A 537 16.59 34.07 -19.16
C PRO A 537 17.25 33.96 -20.54
N ALA A 538 17.94 35.01 -21.02
CA ALA A 538 18.64 34.97 -22.31
C ALA A 538 19.95 34.16 -22.18
N LEU A 539 20.67 34.36 -21.07
CA LEU A 539 21.89 33.63 -20.73
C LEU A 539 21.59 32.14 -20.48
N ALA A 540 20.47 31.84 -19.82
CA ALA A 540 19.99 30.47 -19.59
C ALA A 540 19.71 29.71 -20.91
N LYS A 541 19.30 30.41 -21.97
CA LYS A 541 19.03 29.85 -23.29
C LYS A 541 20.31 29.63 -24.11
N GLU A 542 21.28 30.52 -23.98
CA GLU A 542 22.60 30.40 -24.62
C GLU A 542 23.44 29.27 -24.02
N HIS A 543 23.29 29.04 -22.72
CA HIS A 543 23.94 27.96 -21.97
C HIS A 543 22.96 26.83 -21.58
N ALA A 544 22.02 26.49 -22.47
CA ALA A 544 21.04 25.42 -22.22
C ALA A 544 21.68 24.06 -21.88
N HIS A 545 22.91 23.80 -22.35
CA HIS A 545 23.70 22.60 -22.03
C HIS A 545 24.30 22.58 -20.62
N LEU A 546 24.27 23.70 -19.90
CA LEU A 546 24.68 23.84 -18.49
C LEU A 546 23.49 23.94 -17.54
N GLN A 547 22.26 24.04 -18.06
CA GLN A 547 21.09 23.73 -17.25
C GLN A 547 21.29 22.29 -16.79
N ARG A 548 21.45 22.07 -15.47
CA ARG A 548 21.50 20.73 -14.89
C ARG A 548 20.44 19.88 -15.60
N ASP A 549 20.83 18.70 -16.08
CA ASP A 549 19.86 17.65 -16.46
C ASP A 549 18.74 17.72 -15.42
N ALA A 550 17.51 17.96 -15.87
CA ALA A 550 16.41 18.24 -14.95
C ALA A 550 16.40 17.15 -13.89
N ALA A 551 16.38 17.54 -12.61
CA ALA A 551 16.49 16.58 -11.52
C ALA A 551 15.44 15.46 -11.72
N PRO A 552 15.79 14.18 -11.53
CA PRO A 552 14.86 13.08 -11.77
C PRO A 552 13.57 13.21 -10.95
N SER A 553 12.48 12.54 -11.35
CA SER A 553 11.24 12.53 -10.56
C SER A 553 11.45 11.95 -9.15
N LEU A 554 10.58 12.31 -8.20
CA LEU A 554 10.58 11.72 -6.86
C LEU A 554 10.10 10.27 -6.94
N GLY A 555 10.78 9.36 -6.25
CA GLY A 555 10.42 7.96 -6.17
C GLY A 555 11.38 7.20 -5.26
N TYR A 556 11.38 5.89 -5.35
CA TYR A 556 12.30 5.06 -4.58
C TYR A 556 13.71 5.06 -5.20
N VAL A 557 14.73 5.07 -4.34
CA VAL A 557 16.13 4.86 -4.67
C VAL A 557 16.65 3.74 -3.79
N THR A 558 16.32 2.51 -4.17
CA THR A 558 16.49 1.34 -3.32
C THR A 558 17.97 1.02 -3.10
N VAL A 559 18.31 0.78 -1.84
CA VAL A 559 19.61 0.25 -1.40
C VAL A 559 19.35 -1.08 -0.72
N ASP A 560 19.68 -2.16 -1.42
CA ASP A 560 19.47 -3.55 -0.96
C ASP A 560 20.80 -4.34 -0.97
N ALA A 561 20.75 -5.61 -0.57
CA ALA A 561 21.92 -6.48 -0.48
C ALA A 561 22.22 -7.27 -1.77
N CYS A 562 21.55 -6.94 -2.88
CA CYS A 562 21.77 -7.58 -4.18
C CYS A 562 22.68 -6.73 -5.09
N PRO A 563 23.44 -7.35 -6.02
CA PRO A 563 24.35 -6.61 -6.89
C PRO A 563 23.65 -5.60 -7.81
N GLY A 564 24.23 -4.41 -7.95
CA GLY A 564 23.77 -3.37 -8.88
C GLY A 564 22.54 -2.60 -8.40
N ARG A 565 22.03 -1.69 -9.23
CA ARG A 565 20.81 -0.92 -8.92
C ARG A 565 19.56 -1.74 -9.24
N GLY A 566 18.53 -1.62 -8.41
CA GLY A 566 17.27 -2.35 -8.55
C GLY A 566 16.18 -1.61 -9.30
N ASP A 567 16.03 -0.31 -9.09
CA ASP A 567 14.91 0.46 -9.66
C ASP A 567 14.97 0.57 -11.18
N ASP A 568 13.86 0.35 -11.86
CA ASP A 568 13.76 0.52 -13.31
C ASP A 568 13.80 1.99 -13.70
N THR A 569 13.28 2.89 -12.89
CA THR A 569 13.37 4.34 -13.11
C THR A 569 14.46 4.97 -12.26
N GLN A 570 15.21 5.92 -12.85
CA GLN A 570 16.09 6.77 -12.06
C GLN A 570 15.28 7.86 -11.34
N HIS A 571 15.33 7.86 -10.00
CA HIS A 571 14.65 8.85 -9.17
C HIS A 571 15.59 9.67 -8.28
N MET A 572 15.03 10.73 -7.69
CA MET A 572 15.46 11.27 -6.40
C MET A 572 14.62 10.66 -5.28
N PRO A 573 15.20 10.35 -4.11
CA PRO A 573 14.43 9.76 -3.02
C PRO A 573 13.41 10.74 -2.47
N LEU A 574 12.36 10.19 -1.87
CA LEU A 574 11.33 10.95 -1.17
C LEU A 574 11.94 11.73 0.01
N PRO A 575 11.60 13.02 0.19
CA PRO A 575 11.95 13.73 1.41
C PRO A 575 11.41 13.01 2.65
N TYR A 576 12.21 12.95 3.71
CA TYR A 576 11.84 12.27 4.93
C TYR A 576 12.27 13.08 6.15
N SER A 577 11.38 13.15 7.14
CA SER A 577 11.59 13.82 8.42
C SER A 577 11.34 12.84 9.57
N PRO A 578 12.35 12.52 10.39
CA PRO A 578 12.17 11.67 11.58
C PRO A 578 11.45 12.39 12.73
N GLU A 579 11.15 13.69 12.60
CA GLU A 579 10.53 14.51 13.64
C GLU A 579 8.99 14.33 13.70
N GLN A 580 8.53 13.07 13.78
CA GLN A 580 7.12 12.73 13.99
C GLN A 580 6.90 12.22 15.41
N PRO A 581 5.92 12.75 16.16
CA PRO A 581 5.56 12.20 17.46
C PRO A 581 4.64 10.98 17.31
N ASP A 582 4.74 10.03 18.24
CA ASP A 582 3.81 8.88 18.35
C ASP A 582 2.38 9.32 18.71
N TYR A 583 2.26 10.46 19.40
CA TYR A 583 1.03 11.05 19.88
C TYR A 583 1.03 12.55 19.66
N ILE A 584 -0.10 13.05 19.16
CA ILE A 584 -0.39 14.48 19.05
C ILE A 584 -1.51 14.88 19.99
N ALA A 585 -1.57 16.17 20.29
CA ALA A 585 -2.59 16.75 21.11
C ALA A 585 -3.17 18.03 20.50
N SER A 586 -4.48 18.21 20.62
CA SER A 586 -5.13 19.50 20.47
C SER A 586 -5.44 20.08 21.84
N GLU A 587 -4.68 21.09 22.25
CA GLU A 587 -4.81 21.75 23.56
C GLU A 587 -5.94 22.78 23.58
N PRO A 588 -6.59 23.03 24.75
CA PRO A 588 -7.61 24.06 24.86
C PRO A 588 -7.05 25.45 24.54
N VAL A 589 -7.82 26.27 23.82
CA VAL A 589 -7.45 27.65 23.46
C VAL A 589 -8.55 28.61 23.93
N PRO A 590 -8.26 29.59 24.82
CA PRO A 590 -6.97 29.83 25.49
C PRO A 590 -6.61 28.71 26.50
N PRO A 591 -5.32 28.57 26.87
CA PRO A 591 -4.91 27.59 27.86
C PRO A 591 -5.57 27.89 29.23
N PRO A 592 -6.11 26.87 29.93
CA PRO A 592 -6.72 27.06 31.24
C PRO A 592 -5.68 27.39 32.33
N ALA A 593 -6.14 27.85 33.49
CA ALA A 593 -5.31 27.95 34.69
C ALA A 593 -4.85 26.55 35.15
N ASP A 594 -3.73 26.46 35.87
CA ASP A 594 -3.12 25.17 36.27
C ASP A 594 -4.03 24.31 37.18
N ASP A 595 -4.88 24.93 37.98
CA ASP A 595 -5.87 24.31 38.87
C ASP A 595 -7.23 24.08 38.19
N ALA A 596 -7.41 24.54 36.95
CA ALA A 596 -8.64 24.35 36.20
C ALA A 596 -8.87 22.88 35.89
N ARG A 597 -10.15 22.50 35.80
CA ARG A 597 -10.58 21.16 35.41
C ARG A 597 -10.82 21.13 33.90
N VAL A 598 -10.28 20.11 33.25
CA VAL A 598 -10.40 19.88 31.81
C VAL A 598 -10.93 18.49 31.54
N ASP A 599 -11.54 18.31 30.38
CA ASP A 599 -11.86 16.99 29.86
C ASP A 599 -10.70 16.49 29.00
N VAL A 600 -10.28 15.23 29.24
CA VAL A 600 -9.29 14.55 28.41
C VAL A 600 -10.04 13.64 27.46
N VAL A 601 -10.11 14.03 26.19
CA VAL A 601 -10.68 13.25 25.09
C VAL A 601 -9.56 12.47 24.41
N LEU A 602 -9.80 11.20 24.13
CA LEU A 602 -8.79 10.27 23.61
C LEU A 602 -9.43 9.23 22.70
N VAL A 603 -8.67 8.65 21.78
CA VAL A 603 -9.12 7.45 21.06
C VAL A 603 -9.18 6.23 21.99
N ASP A 604 -10.14 5.34 21.75
CA ASP A 604 -10.49 4.24 22.65
C ASP A 604 -9.32 3.29 22.98
N PHE A 605 -8.50 2.93 21.99
CA PHE A 605 -7.41 1.97 22.17
C PHE A 605 -6.29 2.48 23.07
N ILE A 606 -6.18 3.80 23.27
CA ILE A 606 -5.19 4.43 24.15
C ILE A 606 -5.72 4.69 25.57
N ALA A 607 -6.94 4.23 25.90
CA ALA A 607 -7.54 4.43 27.21
C ALA A 607 -6.71 3.84 28.36
N ARG A 608 -6.20 2.62 28.19
CA ARG A 608 -5.37 1.95 29.20
C ARG A 608 -4.09 2.73 29.52
N PRO A 609 -3.23 3.10 28.55
CA PRO A 609 -2.04 3.87 28.85
C PRO A 609 -2.36 5.26 29.43
N VAL A 610 -3.43 5.92 29.00
CA VAL A 610 -3.85 7.22 29.56
C VAL A 610 -4.27 7.09 31.03
N VAL A 611 -5.12 6.12 31.38
CA VAL A 611 -5.54 5.88 32.78
C VAL A 611 -4.34 5.54 33.67
N GLN A 612 -3.38 4.76 33.17
CA GLN A 612 -2.14 4.47 33.90
C GLN A 612 -1.32 5.73 34.19
N LEU A 613 -1.20 6.63 33.20
CA LEU A 613 -0.48 7.89 33.36
C LEU A 613 -1.19 8.85 34.31
N LEU A 614 -2.53 8.91 34.25
CA LEU A 614 -3.34 9.71 35.18
C LEU A 614 -3.13 9.24 36.63
N ASN A 615 -3.23 7.94 36.90
CA ASN A 615 -3.00 7.38 38.24
C ASN A 615 -1.56 7.55 38.74
N ALA A 616 -0.58 7.63 37.84
CA ALA A 616 0.80 7.90 38.21
C ALA A 616 1.04 9.38 38.58
N ALA A 617 0.23 10.29 38.03
CA ALA A 617 0.42 11.74 38.17
C ALA A 617 -0.54 12.41 39.16
N ASP A 618 -1.70 11.82 39.43
CA ASP A 618 -2.75 12.35 40.31
C ASP A 618 -2.92 11.45 41.55
N PRO A 619 -2.32 11.79 42.69
CA PRO A 619 -2.48 11.02 43.92
C PRO A 619 -3.87 11.18 44.56
N ASP A 620 -4.66 12.18 44.15
CA ASP A 620 -5.93 12.55 44.78
C ASP A 620 -7.13 11.82 44.18
N ARG A 621 -6.98 11.24 42.98
CA ARG A 621 -8.04 10.49 42.28
C ARG A 621 -7.53 9.17 41.73
N ASN A 622 -8.29 8.11 41.97
CA ASN A 622 -8.08 6.81 41.33
C ASN A 622 -8.95 6.69 40.07
N TYR A 623 -8.32 6.78 38.90
CA TYR A 623 -8.92 6.64 37.58
C TYR A 623 -9.03 5.17 37.18
N THR A 624 -10.13 4.83 36.51
CA THR A 624 -10.44 3.50 35.99
C THR A 624 -10.82 3.58 34.51
N ILE A 625 -10.87 2.43 33.83
CA ILE A 625 -11.35 2.40 32.44
C ILE A 625 -12.84 2.78 32.36
N ASP A 626 -13.60 2.52 33.42
CA ASP A 626 -15.01 2.90 33.50
C ASP A 626 -15.21 4.42 33.54
N ASP A 627 -14.18 5.20 33.89
CA ASP A 627 -14.20 6.67 33.77
C ASP A 627 -14.11 7.16 32.31
N ALA A 628 -13.68 6.30 31.37
CA ALA A 628 -13.54 6.65 29.96
C ALA A 628 -14.86 6.41 29.21
N GLU A 629 -15.75 7.42 29.23
CA GLU A 629 -17.05 7.37 28.59
C GLU A 629 -16.98 7.75 27.10
N VAL A 630 -17.93 7.32 26.26
CA VAL A 630 -17.97 7.74 24.85
C VAL A 630 -18.19 9.25 24.74
N TRP A 631 -17.29 9.96 24.03
CA TRP A 631 -17.34 11.40 23.84
C TRP A 631 -18.52 11.83 22.96
N GLY A 632 -18.76 11.14 21.84
CA GLY A 632 -19.81 11.53 20.89
C GLY A 632 -19.87 10.62 19.67
N ARG A 633 -20.70 11.00 18.69
CA ARG A 633 -20.82 10.26 17.41
C ARG A 633 -19.75 10.72 16.42
N VAL A 634 -18.49 10.48 16.76
CA VAL A 634 -17.31 10.78 15.94
C VAL A 634 -16.31 9.63 16.05
N THR A 635 -15.70 9.27 14.93
CA THR A 635 -14.65 8.24 14.86
C THR A 635 -13.46 8.74 14.05
N THR A 636 -12.31 8.09 14.18
CA THR A 636 -11.09 8.40 13.40
C THR A 636 -11.37 8.42 11.89
N GLN A 637 -12.12 7.45 11.36
CA GLN A 637 -12.54 7.41 9.94
C GLN A 637 -13.24 8.68 9.43
N TRP A 638 -13.96 9.41 10.30
CA TRP A 638 -14.77 10.56 9.89
C TRP A 638 -14.09 11.91 10.11
N LEU A 639 -12.84 11.93 10.58
CA LEU A 639 -12.08 13.16 10.82
C LEU A 639 -11.92 14.00 9.54
N TYR A 640 -11.29 13.46 8.51
CA TYR A 640 -11.03 14.19 7.26
C TYR A 640 -12.28 14.51 6.46
N PRO A 641 -13.24 13.59 6.23
CA PRO A 641 -14.46 13.92 5.49
C PRO A 641 -15.22 15.09 6.12
N THR A 642 -15.40 15.07 7.44
CA THR A 642 -16.13 16.12 8.17
C THR A 642 -15.37 17.44 8.08
N TYR A 643 -14.05 17.41 8.22
CA TYR A 643 -13.23 18.60 8.06
C TYR A 643 -13.27 19.16 6.63
N ALA A 644 -13.11 18.30 5.62
CA ALA A 644 -13.13 18.65 4.21
C ALA A 644 -14.44 19.34 3.81
N GLN A 645 -15.58 18.79 4.23
CA GLN A 645 -16.90 19.35 3.97
C GLN A 645 -17.09 20.75 4.56
N HIS A 646 -16.42 21.05 5.67
CA HIS A 646 -16.51 22.34 6.35
C HIS A 646 -15.45 23.36 5.90
N ALA A 647 -14.21 22.91 5.64
CA ALA A 647 -13.04 23.77 5.49
C ALA A 647 -12.46 23.82 4.06
N TRP A 648 -12.78 22.86 3.21
CA TRP A 648 -12.18 22.70 1.87
C TRP A 648 -13.19 22.92 0.73
N ALA A 649 -14.12 23.87 0.90
CA ALA A 649 -15.05 24.25 -0.14
C ALA A 649 -14.34 25.07 -1.25
N SER A 650 -14.34 24.59 -2.48
CA SER A 650 -13.76 25.28 -3.64
C SER A 650 -14.37 24.81 -4.97
N ASP A 651 -14.21 25.61 -6.03
CA ASP A 651 -14.55 25.21 -7.40
C ASP A 651 -13.51 24.20 -7.92
N LEU A 652 -13.92 22.92 -7.95
CA LEU A 652 -13.08 21.80 -8.40
C LEU A 652 -12.51 22.03 -9.80
N ALA A 653 -13.30 22.55 -10.75
CA ALA A 653 -12.88 22.64 -12.14
C ALA A 653 -11.74 23.66 -12.30
N GLN A 654 -11.84 24.81 -11.63
CA GLN A 654 -10.81 25.83 -11.67
C GLN A 654 -9.52 25.37 -10.99
N VAL A 655 -9.61 24.77 -9.79
CA VAL A 655 -8.44 24.29 -9.05
C VAL A 655 -7.73 23.20 -9.84
N TRP A 656 -8.49 22.24 -10.39
CA TRP A 656 -7.94 21.11 -11.13
C TRP A 656 -7.21 21.56 -12.40
N ALA A 657 -7.76 22.50 -13.18
CA ALA A 657 -7.09 23.04 -14.36
C ALA A 657 -5.77 23.74 -14.01
N GLY A 658 -5.72 24.44 -12.88
CA GLY A 658 -4.49 25.06 -12.38
C GLY A 658 -3.42 24.03 -12.01
N MET A 659 -3.83 22.95 -11.33
CA MET A 659 -2.94 21.84 -10.96
C MET A 659 -2.43 21.07 -12.19
N ASP A 660 -3.30 20.78 -13.16
CA ASP A 660 -2.91 20.12 -14.40
C ASP A 660 -1.83 20.94 -15.11
N ALA A 661 -2.07 22.24 -15.31
CA ALA A 661 -1.12 23.14 -15.94
C ALA A 661 0.21 23.27 -15.17
N ALA A 662 0.18 23.26 -13.83
CA ALA A 662 1.38 23.35 -13.00
C ALA A 662 2.30 22.14 -13.18
N ALA A 663 1.74 20.94 -13.13
CA ALA A 663 2.50 19.71 -13.32
C ALA A 663 2.94 19.50 -14.78
N SER A 664 2.19 19.98 -15.78
CA SER A 664 2.69 20.00 -17.16
C SER A 664 3.95 20.86 -17.31
N ARG A 665 4.06 21.98 -16.57
CA ARG A 665 5.31 22.75 -16.51
C ARG A 665 6.43 22.02 -15.78
N ALA A 666 6.11 21.05 -14.92
CA ALA A 666 7.06 20.22 -14.19
C ALA A 666 7.48 18.94 -14.96
N GLY A 667 7.13 18.81 -16.24
CA GLY A 667 7.57 17.71 -17.10
C GLY A 667 6.64 16.49 -17.14
N TYR A 668 5.50 16.55 -16.45
CA TYR A 668 4.48 15.50 -16.52
C TYR A 668 3.59 15.70 -17.75
N PRO A 669 3.22 14.64 -18.49
CA PRO A 669 2.21 14.75 -19.54
C PRO A 669 0.94 15.43 -19.02
N PRO A 670 0.28 16.28 -19.85
CA PRO A 670 -1.07 16.73 -19.57
C PRO A 670 -1.96 15.52 -19.29
N LEU A 671 -2.92 15.67 -18.38
CA LEU A 671 -3.86 14.59 -18.08
C LEU A 671 -4.51 14.11 -19.39
N PRO A 672 -4.24 12.87 -19.83
CA PRO A 672 -4.84 12.39 -21.06
C PRO A 672 -6.34 12.21 -20.83
N HIS A 673 -7.15 12.56 -21.84
CA HIS A 673 -8.42 11.84 -22.03
C HIS A 673 -8.02 10.48 -22.59
N TRP A 674 -7.67 9.51 -21.74
CA TRP A 674 -6.88 8.31 -22.04
C TRP A 674 -7.59 7.25 -22.91
N ASP A 675 -8.49 7.71 -23.79
CA ASP A 675 -9.38 6.91 -24.63
C ASP A 675 -9.46 7.40 -26.08
N ALA A 676 -8.65 8.41 -26.45
CA ALA A 676 -8.60 8.97 -27.79
C ALA A 676 -7.70 8.22 -28.78
N TYR A 677 -7.25 6.98 -28.49
CA TYR A 677 -6.36 6.23 -29.37
C TYR A 677 -6.93 4.84 -29.75
N ALA A 678 -7.27 4.72 -31.04
CA ALA A 678 -7.79 3.55 -31.77
C ALA A 678 -8.98 2.80 -31.14
N ALA A 679 -10.18 3.34 -31.40
CA ALA A 679 -11.52 2.81 -31.11
C ALA A 679 -11.99 2.93 -29.65
N HIS A 680 -13.23 3.41 -29.48
CA HIS A 680 -13.91 3.75 -28.22
C HIS A 680 -13.67 2.67 -27.12
N PRO A 681 -12.71 2.88 -26.22
CA PRO A 681 -12.27 1.87 -25.25
C PRO A 681 -13.27 1.60 -24.12
N TYR A 682 -14.31 2.42 -23.94
CA TYR A 682 -15.39 2.12 -23.00
C TYR A 682 -16.60 1.41 -23.62
N ALA A 683 -16.48 0.85 -24.83
CA ALA A 683 -17.56 0.01 -25.34
C ALA A 683 -17.69 -1.21 -24.40
N PRO A 684 -18.82 -1.37 -23.67
CA PRO A 684 -18.98 -2.46 -22.71
C PRO A 684 -18.76 -3.81 -23.41
N VAL A 685 -17.81 -4.58 -22.89
CA VAL A 685 -17.59 -5.97 -23.33
C VAL A 685 -18.58 -6.82 -22.55
N TYR A 686 -19.72 -7.13 -23.16
CA TYR A 686 -20.77 -7.97 -22.56
C TYR A 686 -20.45 -9.48 -22.53
N GLU A 687 -19.25 -9.89 -22.95
CA GLU A 687 -18.86 -11.31 -22.98
C GLU A 687 -17.92 -11.64 -21.82
N ALA A 688 -18.49 -11.87 -20.63
CA ALA A 688 -17.78 -12.57 -19.56
C ALA A 688 -17.90 -14.08 -19.77
N ARG A 689 -16.79 -14.83 -19.68
CA ARG A 689 -16.79 -16.31 -19.76
C ARG A 689 -17.30 -16.99 -18.47
N ALA A 690 -17.49 -16.23 -17.40
CA ALA A 690 -18.14 -16.61 -16.17
C ALA A 690 -18.90 -15.38 -15.63
N PRO A 691 -20.09 -15.53 -15.02
CA PRO A 691 -20.79 -14.39 -14.45
C PRO A 691 -19.98 -13.82 -13.29
N LEU A 692 -19.60 -12.55 -13.39
CA LEU A 692 -19.17 -11.79 -12.22
C LEU A 692 -20.38 -11.64 -11.29
N VAL A 693 -20.11 -11.59 -9.99
CA VAL A 693 -21.12 -11.55 -8.94
C VAL A 693 -22.08 -10.35 -9.07
N PHE A 694 -21.67 -9.27 -9.76
CA PHE A 694 -22.49 -8.09 -10.06
C PHE A 694 -23.44 -8.22 -11.25
N GLN A 695 -23.46 -9.36 -11.95
CA GLN A 695 -24.35 -9.61 -13.09
C GLN A 695 -25.70 -10.26 -12.69
N LEU A 696 -26.16 -10.07 -11.45
CA LEU A 696 -27.45 -10.59 -10.98
C LEU A 696 -28.65 -9.84 -11.59
#